data_AF-A0A9D7SVR2-F1
#
_entry.id   AF-A0A9D7SVR2-F1
#
_cell.length_a   1.000
_cell.length_b   1.000
_cell.length_c   1.000
_cell.angle_alpha   90.00
_cell.angle_beta   90.00
_cell.angle_gamma   90.00
#
_symmetry.space_group_name_H-M   'P 1'
#
loop_
_entity.id
_entity.type
_entity.pdbx_description
1 polymer ?
#
loop_
_entity_poly.entity_id
_entity_poly.type
_entity_poly.pdbx_seq_one_letter_code
_entity_poly.pdbx_strand_id
1 'polypeptide(L)'
;MKVLLSEIEQNITADALEEAQELVSFTQEYAINLVEEGYYHCISRQPDYHVEITIKKDGLAVPKCQCTVFKRTKQCKHAIAALLLLRDQIQRSNRSKKKSNQEQLVTDEVLKKLNVTELRAFLSSYALSHSIFRAEILSNYLHLIRNPNYHSLFMDIAPLDKYGQVRLNRNSIKTVRSVSSTLLRQAQQLLKDRALAETLQILEASILHLHRLWMKLPQFQEQLMVELRMAYKIFESLCAQQMAPRLQIRAINLSMEICNREGYVFPSGMRPLLSITEPFLLEEKTRKAAFLLAEKKIRSGIQIIQWATLLYRWTRLWSIRFSNEALVKQLETSLPAIILESAQQSRHDDVLYLMSHLKPEKYPDAIIKSSLQAGLKSARLMADNDMMINLAYRLALNHLDMDAWDFLKEKDPSKADRILHIIEDMYQAGSDQAADELLLNGWQMTGQGLKIIQRLRAMGQLEHLVSFDFILKDKFRAELEDAYAEYIVSVREMYGGVNARQKLNTIFAHLKTIDLFQSVSMKVKEMENPGREETLKIKPTIKGFVFDLDGVIVDTAVHHFSAWTKIMKELGVDIEEADDEHTRGAGRMESFQYLLDRYDVHLTEDEKQYWAARKNDIYVEAINTITSADLLPGALSFLSASKDLGLLLALGSASKNAKPVIEKLGVKDYFDAILDGNDAKASKPDPEIFINAVAALKLEPAQVVVFEDAVKGVQAALSAGCYAVGIGDPTTLSAAQIVMSGLDQLSPSTIIERLV
;
A
#
# COMPACT_ATOMS: atom_id res chain seq x y z
N MET A 1 -51.17 -57.84 46.27
CA MET A 1 -51.22 -56.48 46.83
C MET A 1 -52.29 -55.69 46.07
N LYS A 2 -52.99 -54.71 46.65
CA LYS A 2 -53.86 -53.78 45.92
C LYS A 2 -53.43 -52.37 46.30
N VAL A 3 -52.95 -51.59 45.35
CA VAL A 3 -52.34 -50.28 45.63
C VAL A 3 -52.78 -49.30 44.55
N LEU A 4 -53.26 -48.13 44.95
CA LEU A 4 -53.46 -47.02 44.02
C LEU A 4 -52.09 -46.55 43.53
N LEU A 5 -51.93 -46.34 42.22
CA LEU A 5 -50.64 -45.92 41.65
C LEU A 5 -50.11 -44.61 42.26
N SER A 6 -50.99 -43.75 42.77
CA SER A 6 -50.65 -42.51 43.47
C SER A 6 -50.05 -42.72 44.85
N GLU A 7 -50.19 -43.89 45.45
CA GLU A 7 -49.90 -44.12 46.88
C GLU A 7 -48.74 -45.11 47.12
N ILE A 8 -48.04 -45.53 46.06
CA ILE A 8 -47.05 -46.63 46.12
C ILE A 8 -45.93 -46.36 47.14
N GLU A 9 -45.53 -45.10 47.35
CA GLU A 9 -44.46 -44.76 48.31
C GLU A 9 -44.96 -44.62 49.77
N GLN A 10 -46.24 -44.37 49.97
CA GLN A 10 -46.80 -44.04 51.30
C GLN A 10 -47.42 -45.26 51.99
N ASN A 11 -47.95 -46.21 51.21
CA ASN A 11 -48.70 -47.36 51.72
C ASN A 11 -47.87 -48.64 51.83
N ILE A 12 -46.55 -48.55 51.63
CA ILE A 12 -45.60 -49.66 51.67
C ILE A 12 -44.57 -49.36 52.76
N THR A 13 -44.15 -50.38 53.51
CA THR A 13 -43.13 -50.21 54.56
C THR A 13 -41.82 -49.68 53.96
N ALA A 14 -41.16 -48.76 54.66
CA ALA A 14 -39.95 -48.09 54.18
C ALA A 14 -38.88 -49.10 53.73
N ASP A 15 -38.62 -50.14 54.53
CA ASP A 15 -37.64 -51.18 54.22
C ASP A 15 -37.99 -51.95 52.94
N ALA A 16 -39.27 -52.28 52.72
CA ALA A 16 -39.70 -53.00 51.52
C ALA A 16 -39.66 -52.11 50.27
N LEU A 17 -39.83 -50.80 50.45
CA LEU A 17 -39.74 -49.80 49.38
C LEU A 17 -38.28 -49.56 48.97
N GLU A 18 -37.38 -49.40 49.94
CA GLU A 18 -35.94 -49.20 49.72
C GLU A 18 -35.34 -50.41 49.01
N GLU A 19 -35.59 -51.62 49.51
CA GLU A 19 -35.11 -52.84 48.85
C GLU A 19 -35.73 -53.05 47.46
N ALA A 20 -36.99 -52.66 47.24
CA ALA A 20 -37.61 -52.73 45.92
C ALA A 20 -36.97 -51.72 44.95
N GLN A 21 -36.60 -50.53 45.42
CA GLN A 21 -35.87 -49.53 44.63
C GLN A 21 -34.46 -50.02 44.27
N GLU A 22 -33.77 -50.69 45.19
CA GLU A 22 -32.50 -51.35 44.91
C GLU A 22 -32.66 -52.43 43.84
N LEU A 23 -33.66 -53.30 43.95
CA LEU A 23 -34.00 -54.31 42.94
C LEU A 23 -34.26 -53.68 41.55
N VAL A 24 -34.98 -52.56 41.49
CA VAL A 24 -35.18 -51.81 40.23
C VAL A 24 -33.86 -51.31 39.67
N SER A 25 -32.93 -50.84 40.53
CA SER A 25 -31.63 -50.34 40.09
C SER A 25 -30.68 -51.44 39.59
N PHE A 26 -30.78 -52.66 40.14
CA PHE A 26 -29.90 -53.78 39.80
C PHE A 26 -30.31 -54.55 38.55
N THR A 27 -31.59 -54.54 38.19
CA THR A 27 -32.06 -55.29 37.03
C THR A 27 -31.92 -54.46 35.76
N GLN A 28 -31.17 -55.00 34.80
CA GLN A 28 -30.76 -54.28 33.59
C GLN A 28 -31.77 -54.32 32.44
N GLU A 29 -32.69 -55.30 32.42
CA GLU A 29 -33.73 -55.41 31.38
C GLU A 29 -35.09 -55.76 32.00
N TYR A 30 -36.06 -54.87 31.75
CA TYR A 30 -37.48 -55.08 32.03
C TYR A 30 -38.30 -54.85 30.77
N ALA A 31 -39.16 -55.80 30.45
CA ALA A 31 -40.19 -55.61 29.44
C ALA A 31 -41.54 -55.43 30.12
N ILE A 32 -42.18 -54.27 29.87
CA ILE A 32 -43.58 -54.02 30.25
C ILE A 32 -44.41 -54.12 28.98
N ASN A 33 -45.05 -55.27 28.79
CA ASN A 33 -45.93 -55.49 27.64
C ASN A 33 -47.35 -55.01 27.99
N LEU A 34 -47.85 -54.05 27.21
CA LEU A 34 -49.22 -53.54 27.26
C LEU A 34 -50.14 -54.52 26.53
N VAL A 35 -51.15 -55.05 27.21
CA VAL A 35 -52.25 -55.81 26.58
C VAL A 35 -53.52 -54.97 26.72
N GLU A 36 -54.32 -54.85 25.65
CA GLU A 36 -55.49 -53.95 25.66
C GLU A 36 -56.49 -54.32 26.77
N GLU A 37 -57.03 -53.25 27.38
CA GLU A 37 -57.79 -53.16 28.64
C GLU A 37 -57.10 -53.70 29.91
N GLY A 38 -56.25 -52.87 30.53
CA GLY A 38 -55.99 -52.91 31.98
C GLY A 38 -55.03 -54.00 32.49
N TYR A 39 -54.33 -54.74 31.63
CA TYR A 39 -53.38 -55.77 32.06
C TYR A 39 -51.96 -55.49 31.56
N TYR A 40 -51.00 -55.58 32.48
CA TYR A 40 -49.59 -55.31 32.24
C TYR A 40 -48.76 -56.50 32.70
N HIS A 41 -47.78 -56.89 31.90
CA HIS A 41 -46.83 -57.94 32.26
C HIS A 41 -45.44 -57.34 32.44
N CYS A 42 -44.88 -57.49 33.62
CA CYS A 42 -43.51 -57.09 33.95
C CYS A 42 -42.65 -58.36 34.10
N ILE A 43 -41.64 -58.48 33.25
CA ILE A 43 -40.72 -59.61 33.24
C ILE A 43 -39.30 -59.10 33.50
N SER A 44 -38.62 -59.69 34.47
CA SER A 44 -37.22 -59.44 34.78
C SER A 44 -36.42 -60.71 34.49
N ARG A 45 -35.25 -60.56 33.85
CA ARG A 45 -34.33 -61.68 33.61
C ARG A 45 -33.36 -61.92 34.76
N GLN A 46 -33.06 -60.91 35.59
CA GLN A 46 -32.12 -61.01 36.70
C GLN A 46 -32.53 -60.12 37.90
N PRO A 47 -33.03 -60.70 39.01
CA PRO A 47 -33.42 -62.11 39.16
C PRO A 47 -34.60 -62.47 38.25
N ASP A 48 -34.74 -63.77 37.89
CA ASP A 48 -35.80 -64.23 36.99
C ASP A 48 -37.15 -64.26 37.72
N TYR A 49 -38.05 -63.36 37.34
CA TYR A 49 -39.39 -63.30 37.90
C TYR A 49 -40.41 -62.67 36.96
N HIS A 50 -41.66 -63.10 37.12
CA HIS A 50 -42.82 -62.65 36.35
C HIS A 50 -43.86 -62.02 37.28
N VAL A 51 -44.26 -60.78 36.97
CA VAL A 51 -45.31 -60.04 37.68
C VAL A 51 -46.38 -59.58 36.70
N GLU A 52 -47.62 -59.99 36.96
CA GLU A 52 -48.80 -59.53 36.22
C GLU A 52 -49.47 -58.42 37.03
N ILE A 53 -49.83 -57.31 36.40
CA ILE A 53 -50.47 -56.17 37.05
C ILE A 53 -51.78 -55.88 36.35
N THR A 54 -52.88 -55.99 37.08
CA THR A 54 -54.20 -55.58 36.59
C THR A 54 -54.55 -54.20 37.15
N ILE A 55 -54.79 -53.22 36.28
CA ILE A 55 -55.30 -51.89 36.64
C ILE A 55 -56.81 -51.87 36.39
N LYS A 56 -57.57 -51.54 37.44
CA LYS A 56 -59.01 -51.32 37.35
C LYS A 56 -59.33 -49.88 36.92
N LYS A 57 -60.56 -49.64 36.44
CA LYS A 57 -61.02 -48.32 35.97
C LYS A 57 -60.88 -47.18 37.00
N ASP A 58 -60.83 -47.51 38.28
CA ASP A 58 -60.62 -46.58 39.40
C ASP A 58 -59.14 -46.28 39.70
N GLY A 59 -58.20 -46.78 38.89
CA GLY A 59 -56.76 -46.57 39.06
C GLY A 59 -56.10 -47.50 40.08
N LEU A 60 -56.85 -48.49 40.60
CA LEU A 60 -56.33 -49.48 41.53
C LEU A 60 -55.51 -50.54 40.79
N ALA A 61 -54.23 -50.66 41.12
CA ALA A 61 -53.33 -51.65 40.55
C ALA A 61 -53.22 -52.87 41.47
N VAL A 62 -53.37 -54.06 40.88
CA VAL A 62 -53.35 -55.34 41.57
C VAL A 62 -52.23 -56.20 40.98
N PRO A 63 -51.01 -56.17 41.56
CA PRO A 63 -49.92 -57.02 41.11
C PRO A 63 -50.03 -58.44 41.68
N LYS A 64 -49.71 -59.43 40.83
CA LYS A 64 -49.61 -60.85 41.13
C LYS A 64 -48.26 -61.36 40.64
N CYS A 65 -47.38 -61.70 41.58
CA CYS A 65 -46.03 -62.22 41.30
C CYS A 65 -46.01 -63.75 41.43
N GLN A 66 -45.30 -64.42 40.53
CA GLN A 66 -45.23 -65.89 40.47
C GLN A 66 -43.94 -66.49 41.11
N CYS A 67 -43.14 -65.72 41.84
CA CYS A 67 -41.87 -66.20 42.40
C CYS A 67 -42.04 -67.33 43.46
N THR A 68 -41.15 -68.32 43.44
CA THR A 68 -41.13 -69.46 44.39
C THR A 68 -40.41 -69.15 45.70
N VAL A 69 -39.46 -68.20 45.70
CA VAL A 69 -38.53 -67.93 46.82
C VAL A 69 -39.15 -67.06 47.94
N PHE A 70 -40.21 -66.29 47.67
CA PHE A 70 -40.78 -65.31 48.62
C PHE A 70 -42.28 -65.51 48.90
N LYS A 71 -42.70 -66.76 49.10
CA LYS A 71 -44.12 -67.16 49.12
C LYS A 71 -44.91 -66.88 50.41
N ARG A 72 -44.50 -65.97 51.31
CA ARG A 72 -45.19 -65.83 52.63
C ARG A 72 -45.69 -64.45 53.05
N THR A 73 -45.59 -63.39 52.26
CA THR A 73 -46.19 -62.09 52.65
C THR A 73 -46.97 -61.43 51.52
N LYS A 74 -48.04 -60.69 51.89
CA LYS A 74 -48.95 -59.95 50.98
C LYS A 74 -48.26 -58.80 50.21
N GLN A 75 -46.98 -58.56 50.45
CA GLN A 75 -46.13 -57.46 49.93
C GLN A 75 -44.84 -58.05 49.32
N CYS A 76 -44.96 -58.73 48.17
CA CYS A 76 -43.79 -59.23 47.46
C CYS A 76 -42.98 -58.06 46.89
N LYS A 77 -41.67 -57.99 47.17
CA LYS A 77 -40.76 -56.91 46.74
C LYS A 77 -40.71 -56.76 45.22
N HIS A 78 -40.74 -57.87 44.47
CA HIS A 78 -40.84 -57.85 43.01
C HIS A 78 -42.14 -57.19 42.49
N ALA A 79 -43.25 -57.37 43.20
CA ALA A 79 -44.52 -56.74 42.86
C ALA A 79 -44.50 -55.23 43.12
N ILE A 80 -43.76 -54.79 44.14
CA ILE A 80 -43.58 -53.38 44.49
C ILE A 80 -42.68 -52.70 43.45
N ALA A 81 -41.55 -53.33 43.12
CA ALA A 81 -40.62 -52.89 42.08
C ALA A 81 -41.33 -52.69 40.72
N ALA A 82 -42.15 -53.67 40.31
CA ALA A 82 -42.90 -53.61 39.06
C ALA A 82 -43.93 -52.45 39.03
N LEU A 83 -44.59 -52.16 40.16
CA LEU A 83 -45.52 -51.03 40.27
C LEU A 83 -44.81 -49.66 40.19
N LEU A 84 -43.63 -49.53 40.79
CA LEU A 84 -42.82 -48.30 40.73
C LEU A 84 -42.40 -47.99 39.30
N LEU A 85 -41.96 -49.00 38.55
CA LEU A 85 -41.58 -48.87 37.14
C LEU A 85 -42.77 -48.47 36.26
N LEU A 86 -43.92 -49.11 36.47
CA LEU A 86 -45.15 -48.77 35.74
C LEU A 86 -45.58 -47.31 35.99
N ARG A 87 -45.47 -46.83 37.23
CA ARG A 87 -45.74 -45.43 37.58
C ARG A 87 -44.84 -44.46 36.83
N ASP A 88 -43.53 -44.72 36.78
CA ASP A 88 -42.57 -43.87 36.07
C ASP A 88 -42.84 -43.83 34.57
N GLN A 89 -43.16 -44.98 33.95
CA GLN A 89 -43.46 -45.04 32.52
C GLN A 89 -44.74 -44.25 32.15
N ILE A 90 -45.80 -44.35 32.96
CA ILE A 90 -47.05 -43.58 32.79
C ILE A 90 -46.80 -42.07 33.02
N GLN A 91 -45.96 -41.69 33.98
CA GLN A 91 -45.60 -40.29 34.19
C GLN A 91 -44.79 -39.71 33.02
N ARG A 92 -43.90 -40.51 32.41
CA ARG A 92 -43.13 -40.08 31.23
C ARG A 92 -44.01 -39.90 29.99
N SER A 93 -44.99 -40.77 29.77
CA SER A 93 -45.92 -40.65 28.63
C SER A 93 -46.86 -39.42 28.75
N ASN A 94 -47.28 -39.06 29.97
CA ASN A 94 -48.09 -37.86 30.23
C ASN A 94 -47.27 -36.54 30.16
N ARG A 95 -45.95 -36.59 30.39
CA ARG A 95 -45.05 -35.42 30.30
C ARG A 95 -44.82 -34.94 28.87
N SER A 96 -44.97 -35.78 27.84
CA SER A 96 -44.78 -35.34 26.44
C SER A 96 -45.96 -34.52 25.90
N LYS A 97 -47.20 -34.80 26.34
CA LYS A 97 -48.41 -34.07 25.91
C LYS A 97 -48.61 -32.70 26.59
N LYS A 98 -48.09 -32.50 27.81
CA LYS A 98 -48.18 -31.18 28.51
C LYS A 98 -47.09 -30.19 28.11
N LYS A 99 -45.99 -30.65 27.52
CA LYS A 99 -44.86 -29.79 27.10
C LYS A 99 -45.22 -28.83 25.96
N SER A 100 -46.09 -29.21 25.02
CA SER A 100 -46.34 -28.39 23.82
C SER A 100 -47.19 -27.13 24.04
N ASN A 101 -48.11 -27.14 25.03
CA ASN A 101 -49.09 -26.05 25.17
C ASN A 101 -48.72 -24.99 26.23
N GLN A 102 -47.79 -25.27 27.15
CA GLN A 102 -47.35 -24.31 28.17
C GLN A 102 -45.99 -23.65 27.85
N GLU A 103 -45.19 -24.19 26.94
CA GLU A 103 -43.91 -23.60 26.52
C GLU A 103 -44.08 -22.39 25.56
N GLN A 104 -45.29 -22.14 25.02
CA GLN A 104 -45.53 -21.04 24.05
C GLN A 104 -45.89 -19.67 24.67
N LEU A 105 -46.02 -19.52 26.00
CA LEU A 105 -46.69 -18.36 26.60
C LEU A 105 -45.91 -17.63 27.72
N VAL A 106 -44.59 -17.56 27.65
CA VAL A 106 -43.81 -16.61 28.46
C VAL A 106 -42.80 -15.88 27.57
N THR A 107 -43.22 -14.73 27.04
CA THR A 107 -42.35 -13.78 26.34
C THR A 107 -41.87 -12.68 27.28
N ASP A 108 -40.65 -12.17 27.03
CA ASP A 108 -39.99 -11.08 27.79
C ASP A 108 -40.85 -9.81 27.94
N GLU A 109 -41.86 -9.61 27.09
CA GLU A 109 -42.82 -8.51 27.20
C GLU A 109 -43.77 -8.63 28.38
N VAL A 110 -44.13 -9.84 28.80
CA VAL A 110 -45.06 -10.06 29.91
C VAL A 110 -44.38 -9.75 31.24
N LEU A 111 -43.11 -10.14 31.40
CA LEU A 111 -42.32 -9.87 32.61
C LEU A 111 -42.02 -8.38 32.81
N LYS A 112 -41.94 -7.60 31.73
CA LYS A 112 -41.71 -6.14 31.79
C LYS A 112 -42.94 -5.33 32.22
N LYS A 113 -44.13 -5.91 32.13
CA LYS A 113 -45.40 -5.21 32.40
C LYS A 113 -45.96 -5.46 33.82
N LEU A 114 -45.37 -6.39 34.57
CA LEU A 114 -45.81 -6.72 35.92
C LEU A 114 -45.25 -5.73 36.94
N ASN A 115 -46.10 -5.23 37.83
CA ASN A 115 -45.64 -4.47 38.98
C ASN A 115 -45.01 -5.42 40.03
N VAL A 116 -44.31 -4.85 41.01
CA VAL A 116 -43.54 -5.62 42.02
C VAL A 116 -44.40 -6.64 42.79
N THR A 117 -45.69 -6.33 43.00
CA THR A 117 -46.62 -7.18 43.74
C THR A 117 -47.15 -8.32 42.86
N GLU A 118 -47.44 -8.05 41.59
CA GLU A 118 -47.87 -9.04 40.60
C GLU A 118 -46.74 -10.00 40.22
N LEU A 119 -45.53 -9.45 40.08
CA LEU A 119 -44.32 -10.24 39.88
C LEU A 119 -44.09 -11.16 41.09
N ARG A 120 -44.30 -10.67 42.32
CA ARG A 120 -44.21 -11.50 43.54
C ARG A 120 -45.18 -12.67 43.53
N ALA A 121 -46.45 -12.45 43.18
CA ALA A 121 -47.46 -13.51 43.14
C ALA A 121 -47.19 -14.55 42.03
N PHE A 122 -46.81 -14.09 40.84
CA PHE A 122 -46.43 -14.95 39.71
C PHE A 122 -45.24 -15.84 40.04
N LEU A 123 -44.20 -15.28 40.65
CA LEU A 123 -42.97 -15.98 40.98
C LEU A 123 -43.12 -16.96 42.16
N SER A 124 -43.96 -16.66 43.16
CA SER A 124 -44.30 -17.61 44.23
C SER A 124 -45.04 -18.84 43.70
N SER A 125 -45.94 -18.66 42.73
CA SER A 125 -46.63 -19.77 42.06
C SER A 125 -45.70 -20.57 41.14
N TYR A 126 -44.75 -19.90 40.48
CA TYR A 126 -43.77 -20.52 39.59
C TYR A 126 -42.70 -21.34 40.32
N ALA A 127 -42.23 -20.87 41.49
CA ALA A 127 -41.26 -21.57 42.32
C ALA A 127 -41.80 -22.88 42.93
N LEU A 128 -43.11 -22.95 43.21
CA LEU A 128 -43.77 -24.15 43.72
C LEU A 128 -43.92 -25.26 42.66
N SER A 129 -43.76 -24.95 41.37
CA SER A 129 -44.07 -25.86 40.27
C SER A 129 -42.85 -26.33 39.45
N HIS A 130 -41.64 -25.85 39.74
CA HIS A 130 -40.44 -26.10 38.93
C HIS A 130 -39.19 -26.39 39.78
N SER A 131 -38.17 -27.01 39.19
CA SER A 131 -36.99 -27.55 39.90
C SER A 131 -36.27 -26.51 40.77
N ILE A 132 -35.73 -26.99 41.91
CA ILE A 132 -35.03 -26.28 43.00
C ILE A 132 -34.14 -25.12 42.52
N PHE A 133 -33.45 -25.32 41.40
CA PHE A 133 -32.51 -24.34 40.83
C PHE A 133 -33.17 -23.04 40.30
N ARG A 134 -34.42 -23.08 39.81
CA ARG A 134 -35.14 -21.87 39.36
C ARG A 134 -35.82 -21.13 40.52
N ALA A 135 -36.20 -21.85 41.57
CA ALA A 135 -36.78 -21.29 42.79
C ALA A 135 -35.75 -20.50 43.61
N GLU A 136 -34.49 -20.96 43.66
CA GLU A 136 -33.40 -20.25 44.34
C GLU A 136 -33.06 -18.91 43.67
N ILE A 137 -32.97 -18.86 42.33
CA ILE A 137 -32.69 -17.61 41.59
C ILE A 137 -33.79 -16.56 41.80
N LEU A 138 -35.05 -17.01 41.89
CA LEU A 138 -36.22 -16.17 42.16
C LEU A 138 -36.27 -15.68 43.62
N SER A 139 -35.99 -16.56 44.59
CA SER A 139 -35.89 -16.23 46.02
C SER A 139 -34.80 -15.19 46.28
N ASN A 140 -33.69 -15.36 45.59
CA ASN A 140 -32.56 -14.45 45.59
C ASN A 140 -32.89 -13.07 44.98
N TYR A 141 -33.73 -13.01 43.95
CA TYR A 141 -34.28 -11.77 43.41
C TYR A 141 -35.22 -11.05 44.41
N LEU A 142 -35.97 -11.79 45.22
CA LEU A 142 -36.84 -11.26 46.28
C LEU A 142 -36.05 -10.68 47.47
N HIS A 143 -34.86 -11.21 47.77
CA HIS A 143 -33.97 -10.66 48.81
C HIS A 143 -33.43 -9.26 48.45
N LEU A 144 -33.16 -9.01 47.16
CA LEU A 144 -32.64 -7.75 46.64
C LEU A 144 -33.58 -6.55 46.83
N ILE A 145 -34.88 -6.80 46.93
CA ILE A 145 -35.90 -5.76 47.14
C ILE A 145 -36.00 -5.38 48.62
N ARG A 146 -35.63 -6.28 49.54
CA ARG A 146 -35.83 -6.11 50.99
C ARG A 146 -34.59 -5.61 51.74
N ASN A 147 -33.38 -6.02 51.34
CA ASN A 147 -32.13 -5.57 51.95
C ASN A 147 -30.98 -5.89 50.97
N PRO A 148 -30.33 -4.90 50.34
CA PRO A 148 -29.38 -5.15 49.27
C PRO A 148 -28.07 -5.69 49.87
N ASN A 149 -27.96 -7.00 50.06
CA ASN A 149 -26.69 -7.69 50.30
C ASN A 149 -26.40 -8.61 49.12
N TYR A 150 -25.84 -8.04 48.06
CA TYR A 150 -25.51 -8.77 46.83
C TYR A 150 -24.41 -9.82 47.02
N HIS A 151 -23.69 -9.85 48.15
CA HIS A 151 -22.62 -10.83 48.40
C HIS A 151 -23.17 -12.25 48.63
N SER A 152 -24.28 -12.39 49.37
CA SER A 152 -24.90 -13.71 49.64
C SER A 152 -25.46 -14.33 48.36
N LEU A 153 -26.09 -13.51 47.51
CA LEU A 153 -26.63 -13.89 46.20
C LEU A 153 -25.65 -14.71 45.36
N PHE A 154 -24.40 -14.27 45.29
CA PHE A 154 -23.38 -14.92 44.47
C PHE A 154 -22.73 -16.14 45.14
N MET A 155 -22.83 -16.29 46.46
CA MET A 155 -22.40 -17.52 47.14
C MET A 155 -23.35 -18.68 46.81
N ASP A 156 -24.64 -18.37 46.67
CA ASP A 156 -25.70 -19.38 46.47
C ASP A 156 -25.91 -19.79 45.00
N ILE A 157 -25.35 -19.06 44.04
CA ILE A 157 -25.47 -19.36 42.58
C ILE A 157 -24.52 -20.47 42.10
N ALA A 158 -23.67 -21.03 42.98
CA ALA A 158 -22.85 -22.21 42.64
C ALA A 158 -23.62 -23.51 42.95
N PRO A 159 -24.01 -24.33 41.94
CA PRO A 159 -24.69 -25.60 42.19
C PRO A 159 -23.76 -26.56 42.93
N LEU A 160 -24.17 -26.89 44.15
CA LEU A 160 -23.62 -27.98 44.93
C LEU A 160 -24.31 -29.28 44.49
N ASP A 161 -23.55 -30.34 44.30
CA ASP A 161 -24.14 -31.67 44.20
C ASP A 161 -24.63 -32.14 45.58
N LYS A 162 -25.28 -33.31 45.63
CA LYS A 162 -25.82 -33.89 46.87
C LYS A 162 -24.77 -34.16 47.98
N TYR A 163 -23.49 -33.95 47.69
CA TYR A 163 -22.38 -34.10 48.62
C TYR A 163 -21.69 -32.75 48.95
N GLY A 164 -22.26 -31.61 48.52
CA GLY A 164 -21.69 -30.29 48.77
C GLY A 164 -20.52 -29.93 47.88
N GLN A 165 -20.32 -30.62 46.74
CA GLN A 165 -19.26 -30.28 45.79
C GLN A 165 -19.78 -29.51 44.59
N VAL A 166 -19.05 -28.49 44.13
CA VAL A 166 -19.45 -27.66 42.98
C VAL A 166 -19.39 -28.48 41.69
N ARG A 167 -20.54 -28.90 41.16
CA ARG A 167 -20.66 -29.53 39.82
C ARG A 167 -21.41 -28.61 38.87
N LEU A 168 -20.68 -27.69 38.24
CA LEU A 168 -21.20 -26.77 37.23
C LEU A 168 -21.29 -27.47 35.87
N ASN A 169 -22.51 -27.76 35.40
CA ASN A 169 -22.76 -28.20 34.01
C ASN A 169 -22.99 -26.98 33.07
N ARG A 170 -23.01 -27.21 31.75
CA ARG A 170 -23.23 -26.13 30.74
C ARG A 170 -24.49 -25.28 30.99
N ASN A 171 -25.56 -25.87 31.52
CA ASN A 171 -26.80 -25.15 31.81
C ASN A 171 -26.68 -24.23 33.04
N SER A 172 -25.86 -24.62 34.01
CA SER A 172 -25.59 -23.83 35.21
C SER A 172 -24.77 -22.58 34.88
N ILE A 173 -23.77 -22.70 34.00
CA ILE A 173 -22.99 -21.55 33.52
C ILE A 173 -23.83 -20.56 32.71
N LYS A 174 -24.73 -21.03 31.84
CA LYS A 174 -25.70 -20.16 31.16
C LYS A 174 -26.53 -19.33 32.14
N THR A 175 -26.90 -19.94 33.26
CA THR A 175 -27.69 -19.30 34.32
C THR A 175 -26.88 -18.23 35.05
N VAL A 176 -25.66 -18.57 35.49
CA VAL A 176 -24.72 -17.62 36.11
C VAL A 176 -24.50 -16.40 35.22
N ARG A 177 -24.29 -16.63 33.92
CA ARG A 177 -24.11 -15.56 32.93
C ARG A 177 -25.34 -14.68 32.77
N SER A 178 -26.54 -15.28 32.71
CA SER A 178 -27.81 -14.54 32.61
C SER A 178 -28.06 -13.65 33.83
N VAL A 179 -27.83 -14.17 35.04
CA VAL A 179 -27.97 -13.41 36.29
C VAL A 179 -26.93 -12.28 36.35
N SER A 180 -25.66 -12.61 36.08
CA SER A 180 -24.57 -11.61 36.06
C SER A 180 -24.84 -10.51 35.04
N SER A 181 -25.28 -10.85 33.82
CA SER A 181 -25.64 -9.88 32.79
C SER A 181 -26.80 -8.96 33.21
N THR A 182 -27.77 -9.49 33.96
CA THR A 182 -28.90 -8.70 34.45
C THR A 182 -28.47 -7.73 35.55
N LEU A 183 -27.67 -8.20 36.51
CA LEU A 183 -27.11 -7.35 37.56
C LEU A 183 -26.19 -6.26 36.99
N LEU A 184 -25.35 -6.60 36.00
CA LEU A 184 -24.47 -5.62 35.36
C LEU A 184 -25.27 -4.58 34.55
N ARG A 185 -26.37 -4.96 33.90
CA ARG A 185 -27.29 -3.99 33.27
C ARG A 185 -27.93 -3.07 34.31
N GLN A 186 -28.32 -3.60 35.47
CA GLN A 186 -28.83 -2.79 36.57
C GLN A 186 -27.75 -1.85 37.13
N ALA A 187 -26.52 -2.31 37.33
CA ALA A 187 -25.40 -1.49 37.77
C ALA A 187 -25.11 -0.35 36.78
N GLN A 188 -25.19 -0.64 35.47
CA GLN A 188 -25.04 0.36 34.42
C GLN A 188 -26.17 1.40 34.44
N GLN A 189 -27.41 0.99 34.73
CA GLN A 189 -28.53 1.92 34.88
C GLN A 189 -28.36 2.81 36.13
N LEU A 190 -28.06 2.21 37.28
CA LEU A 190 -27.77 2.93 38.52
C LEU A 190 -26.61 3.92 38.37
N LEU A 191 -25.59 3.56 37.58
CA LEU A 191 -24.47 4.46 37.27
C LEU A 191 -24.96 5.71 36.50
N LYS A 192 -25.87 5.54 35.53
CA LYS A 192 -26.49 6.67 34.82
C LYS A 192 -27.32 7.54 35.76
N ASP A 193 -28.00 6.91 36.71
CA ASP A 193 -28.83 7.59 37.72
C ASP A 193 -27.97 8.17 38.88
N ARG A 194 -26.63 8.11 38.79
CA ARG A 194 -25.65 8.57 39.79
C ARG A 194 -25.75 7.91 41.17
N ALA A 195 -26.34 6.72 41.25
CA ALA A 195 -26.40 5.89 42.46
C ALA A 195 -25.08 5.10 42.66
N LEU A 196 -23.99 5.83 42.94
CA LEU A 196 -22.61 5.28 42.88
C LEU A 196 -22.34 4.19 43.93
N ALA A 197 -22.94 4.28 45.12
CA ALA A 197 -22.73 3.31 46.20
C ALA A 197 -23.36 1.94 45.87
N GLU A 198 -24.58 1.96 45.35
CA GLU A 198 -25.34 0.81 44.90
C GLU A 198 -24.69 0.18 43.66
N THR A 199 -24.24 1.00 42.70
CA THR A 199 -23.44 0.53 41.57
C THR A 199 -22.17 -0.19 42.04
N LEU A 200 -21.39 0.41 42.95
CA LEU A 200 -20.16 -0.21 43.46
C LEU A 200 -20.46 -1.54 44.16
N GLN A 201 -21.55 -1.61 44.93
CA GLN A 201 -21.92 -2.82 45.64
C GLN A 201 -22.25 -3.98 44.71
N ILE A 202 -22.99 -3.72 43.62
CA ILE A 202 -23.27 -4.75 42.61
C ILE A 202 -21.97 -5.17 41.92
N LEU A 203 -21.09 -4.22 41.59
CA LEU A 203 -19.83 -4.50 40.91
C LEU A 203 -18.85 -5.30 41.79
N GLU A 204 -18.70 -4.95 43.07
CA GLU A 204 -17.88 -5.70 44.02
C GLU A 204 -18.30 -7.17 44.04
N ALA A 205 -19.59 -7.42 44.24
CA ALA A 205 -20.12 -8.78 44.33
C ALA A 205 -19.96 -9.54 43.00
N SER A 206 -20.24 -8.88 41.87
CA SER A 206 -20.14 -9.46 40.53
C SER A 206 -18.68 -9.78 40.16
N ILE A 207 -17.75 -8.85 40.38
CA ILE A 207 -16.32 -9.01 40.05
C ILE A 207 -15.71 -10.12 40.91
N LEU A 208 -15.98 -10.14 42.23
CA LEU A 208 -15.49 -11.18 43.14
C LEU A 208 -15.94 -12.58 42.74
N HIS A 209 -17.21 -12.71 42.37
CA HIS A 209 -17.81 -13.99 41.98
C HIS A 209 -17.34 -14.45 40.61
N LEU A 210 -17.42 -13.58 39.59
CA LEU A 210 -17.00 -13.91 38.22
C LEU A 210 -15.51 -14.29 38.19
N HIS A 211 -14.64 -13.57 38.89
CA HIS A 211 -13.22 -13.96 39.01
C HIS A 211 -13.04 -15.30 39.70
N ARG A 212 -13.77 -15.56 40.78
CA ARG A 212 -13.68 -16.84 41.49
C ARG A 212 -14.06 -17.99 40.57
N LEU A 213 -15.14 -17.86 39.79
CA LEU A 213 -15.57 -18.89 38.84
C LEU A 213 -14.60 -19.03 37.67
N TRP A 214 -14.13 -17.91 37.12
CA TRP A 214 -13.19 -17.88 36.01
C TRP A 214 -11.86 -18.58 36.36
N MET A 215 -11.38 -18.42 37.60
CA MET A 215 -10.20 -19.13 38.11
C MET A 215 -10.46 -20.61 38.39
N LYS A 216 -11.62 -20.96 38.97
CA LYS A 216 -11.95 -22.35 39.34
C LYS A 216 -12.36 -23.22 38.15
N LEU A 217 -12.78 -22.63 37.03
CA LEU A 217 -13.39 -23.34 35.91
C LEU A 217 -12.73 -22.98 34.57
N PRO A 218 -11.52 -23.50 34.29
CA PRO A 218 -10.81 -23.25 33.04
C PRO A 218 -11.66 -23.51 31.79
N GLN A 219 -12.49 -24.56 31.80
CA GLN A 219 -13.32 -24.96 30.66
C GLN A 219 -14.44 -23.97 30.28
N PHE A 220 -14.71 -22.97 31.13
CA PHE A 220 -15.75 -21.95 30.90
C PHE A 220 -15.18 -20.52 30.88
N GLN A 221 -13.85 -20.36 30.86
CA GLN A 221 -13.20 -19.05 30.94
C GLN A 221 -13.68 -18.09 29.85
N GLU A 222 -13.72 -18.53 28.59
CA GLU A 222 -14.19 -17.69 27.47
C GLU A 222 -15.64 -17.25 27.64
N GLN A 223 -16.50 -18.13 28.15
CA GLN A 223 -17.92 -17.83 28.33
C GLN A 223 -18.13 -16.78 29.41
N LEU A 224 -17.36 -16.82 30.50
CA LEU A 224 -17.43 -15.87 31.62
C LEU A 224 -16.70 -14.54 31.33
N MET A 225 -15.80 -14.51 30.34
CA MET A 225 -15.05 -13.31 29.96
C MET A 225 -15.96 -12.17 29.50
N VAL A 226 -17.12 -12.47 28.90
CA VAL A 226 -18.05 -11.46 28.40
C VAL A 226 -18.58 -10.60 29.55
N GLU A 227 -19.10 -11.24 30.59
CA GLU A 227 -19.66 -10.58 31.76
C GLU A 227 -18.55 -9.92 32.60
N LEU A 228 -17.37 -10.55 32.70
CA LEU A 228 -16.23 -9.96 33.41
C LEU A 228 -15.73 -8.66 32.73
N ARG A 229 -15.65 -8.64 31.39
CA ARG A 229 -15.31 -7.43 30.62
C ARG A 229 -16.36 -6.34 30.81
N MET A 230 -17.64 -6.71 30.82
CA MET A 230 -18.73 -5.75 31.09
C MET A 230 -18.60 -5.16 32.49
N ALA A 231 -18.35 -5.98 33.51
CA ALA A 231 -18.14 -5.53 34.88
C ALA A 231 -16.97 -4.55 35.01
N TYR A 232 -15.82 -4.87 34.39
CA TYR A 232 -14.65 -4.01 34.39
C TYR A 232 -14.90 -2.66 33.72
N LYS A 233 -15.60 -2.63 32.57
CA LYS A 233 -15.95 -1.38 31.88
C LYS A 233 -16.87 -0.49 32.71
N ILE A 234 -17.87 -1.07 33.38
CA ILE A 234 -18.75 -0.32 34.28
C ILE A 234 -17.95 0.17 35.49
N PHE A 235 -17.04 -0.65 36.03
CA PHE A 235 -16.17 -0.26 37.14
C PHE A 235 -15.20 0.87 36.79
N GLU A 236 -14.62 0.84 35.60
CA GLU A 236 -13.81 1.95 35.05
C GLU A 236 -14.64 3.23 34.92
N SER A 237 -15.85 3.11 34.37
CA SER A 237 -16.79 4.24 34.23
C SER A 237 -17.23 4.82 35.58
N LEU A 238 -17.38 3.96 36.61
CA LEU A 238 -17.66 4.35 37.98
C LEU A 238 -16.48 5.10 38.60
N CYS A 239 -15.25 4.59 38.43
CA CYS A 239 -14.04 5.21 38.97
C CYS A 239 -13.70 6.55 38.29
N ALA A 240 -14.20 6.79 37.08
CA ALA A 240 -14.12 8.09 36.43
C ALA A 240 -15.08 9.15 37.02
N GLN A 241 -16.07 8.74 37.83
CA GLN A 241 -16.97 9.67 38.52
C GLN A 241 -16.33 10.24 39.79
N GLN A 242 -16.82 11.41 40.23
CA GLN A 242 -16.47 11.96 41.54
C GLN A 242 -17.12 11.11 42.65
N MET A 243 -16.34 10.20 43.24
CA MET A 243 -16.77 9.35 44.35
C MET A 243 -16.39 9.94 45.71
N ALA A 244 -17.23 9.73 46.73
CA ALA A 244 -16.88 10.04 48.12
C ALA A 244 -15.68 9.19 48.60
N PRO A 245 -14.80 9.69 49.50
CA PRO A 245 -13.60 8.98 49.94
C PRO A 245 -13.85 7.56 50.46
N ARG A 246 -14.98 7.32 51.15
CA ARG A 246 -15.36 5.98 51.62
C ARG A 246 -15.57 4.98 50.48
N LEU A 247 -16.14 5.41 49.35
CA LEU A 247 -16.35 4.57 48.17
C LEU A 247 -15.04 4.35 47.41
N GLN A 248 -14.17 5.35 47.36
CA GLN A 248 -12.82 5.22 46.80
C GLN A 248 -12.00 4.15 47.54
N ILE A 249 -12.01 4.16 48.87
CA ILE A 249 -11.33 3.15 49.70
C ILE A 249 -11.88 1.74 49.41
N ARG A 250 -13.20 1.60 49.30
CA ARG A 250 -13.83 0.32 48.92
C ARG A 250 -13.38 -0.18 47.55
N ALA A 251 -13.33 0.70 46.56
CA ALA A 251 -12.86 0.36 45.21
C ALA A 251 -11.38 -0.08 45.21
N ILE A 252 -10.51 0.59 45.99
CA ILE A 252 -9.11 0.19 46.19
C ILE A 252 -9.03 -1.20 46.82
N ASN A 253 -9.79 -1.45 47.88
CA ASN A 253 -9.79 -2.73 48.59
C ASN A 253 -10.23 -3.88 47.67
N LEU A 254 -11.28 -3.68 46.87
CA LEU A 254 -11.70 -4.65 45.85
C LEU A 254 -10.55 -4.94 44.86
N SER A 255 -9.90 -3.88 44.36
CA SER A 255 -8.81 -4.00 43.38
C SER A 255 -7.61 -4.74 43.97
N MET A 256 -7.21 -4.41 45.20
CA MET A 256 -6.13 -5.08 45.93
C MET A 256 -6.47 -6.55 46.20
N GLU A 257 -7.70 -6.85 46.64
CA GLU A 257 -8.12 -8.22 46.93
C GLU A 257 -8.05 -9.09 45.66
N ILE A 258 -8.65 -8.63 44.57
CA ILE A 258 -8.66 -9.37 43.30
C ILE A 258 -7.24 -9.55 42.77
N CYS A 259 -6.46 -8.47 42.72
CA CYS A 259 -5.10 -8.52 42.19
C CYS A 259 -4.17 -9.36 43.10
N ASN A 260 -4.42 -9.51 44.39
CA ASN A 260 -3.59 -10.35 45.27
C ASN A 260 -3.82 -11.85 45.09
N ARG A 261 -4.94 -12.29 44.51
CA ARG A 261 -5.25 -13.71 44.31
C ARG A 261 -4.18 -14.41 43.46
N GLU A 262 -3.79 -15.62 43.86
CA GLU A 262 -2.83 -16.43 43.10
C GLU A 262 -3.38 -16.75 41.72
N GLY A 263 -2.51 -16.73 40.70
CA GLY A 263 -2.91 -16.96 39.32
C GLY A 263 -3.78 -15.86 38.69
N TYR A 264 -4.00 -14.72 39.37
CA TYR A 264 -4.75 -13.61 38.79
C TYR A 264 -4.17 -13.15 37.46
N VAL A 265 -5.00 -13.20 36.43
CA VAL A 265 -4.77 -12.70 35.08
C VAL A 265 -5.96 -11.78 34.76
N PHE A 266 -5.72 -10.63 34.16
CA PHE A 266 -6.81 -9.80 33.63
C PHE A 266 -6.99 -10.05 32.12
N PRO A 267 -8.21 -9.89 31.59
CA PRO A 267 -8.51 -10.19 30.20
C PRO A 267 -7.65 -9.39 29.22
N SER A 268 -7.30 -10.00 28.08
CA SER A 268 -6.60 -9.31 26.99
C SER A 268 -7.38 -8.06 26.54
N GLY A 269 -6.65 -6.95 26.35
CA GLY A 269 -7.20 -5.63 26.03
C GLY A 269 -7.75 -4.85 27.22
N MET A 270 -7.64 -5.36 28.45
CA MET A 270 -8.01 -4.63 29.67
C MET A 270 -6.79 -4.34 30.53
N ARG A 271 -6.93 -3.40 31.46
CA ARG A 271 -5.92 -3.06 32.45
C ARG A 271 -6.20 -3.78 33.78
N PRO A 272 -5.20 -4.03 34.63
CA PRO A 272 -5.43 -4.52 35.99
C PRO A 272 -6.32 -3.53 36.76
N LEU A 273 -7.18 -4.04 37.66
CA LEU A 273 -8.09 -3.20 38.47
C LEU A 273 -7.35 -2.13 39.27
N LEU A 274 -6.11 -2.41 39.69
CA LEU A 274 -5.25 -1.42 40.35
C LEU A 274 -4.91 -0.23 39.47
N SER A 275 -4.83 -0.40 38.15
CA SER A 275 -4.67 0.74 37.24
C SER A 275 -5.93 1.59 37.15
N ILE A 276 -7.12 1.02 37.36
CA ILE A 276 -8.39 1.75 37.32
C ILE A 276 -8.56 2.59 38.60
N THR A 277 -8.09 2.07 39.74
CA THR A 277 -8.18 2.74 41.04
C THR A 277 -6.95 3.58 41.40
N GLU A 278 -5.98 3.70 40.48
CA GLU A 278 -4.78 4.53 40.64
C GLU A 278 -5.07 5.96 41.15
N PRO A 279 -6.07 6.71 40.63
CA PRO A 279 -6.35 8.07 41.10
C PRO A 279 -6.70 8.17 42.58
N PHE A 280 -7.15 7.07 43.20
CA PHE A 280 -7.56 7.03 44.60
C PHE A 280 -6.42 6.62 45.55
N LEU A 281 -5.30 6.14 45.02
CA LEU A 281 -4.12 5.76 45.80
C LEU A 281 -3.37 7.02 46.25
N LEU A 282 -3.91 7.74 47.23
CA LEU A 282 -3.34 8.99 47.74
C LEU A 282 -2.33 8.77 48.86
N GLU A 283 -2.59 7.81 49.75
CA GLU A 283 -1.73 7.51 50.89
C GLU A 283 -0.46 6.75 50.49
N GLU A 284 0.69 7.18 51.02
CA GLU A 284 2.00 6.56 50.74
C GLU A 284 2.03 5.07 51.09
N LYS A 285 1.41 4.68 52.22
CA LYS A 285 1.34 3.28 52.66
C LYS A 285 0.61 2.41 51.63
N THR A 286 -0.49 2.91 51.09
CA THR A 286 -1.33 2.19 50.11
C THR A 286 -0.63 2.12 48.74
N ARG A 287 0.06 3.19 48.33
CA ARG A 287 0.93 3.19 47.13
C ARG A 287 2.03 2.13 47.22
N LYS A 288 2.75 2.07 48.34
CA LYS A 288 3.79 1.06 48.58
C LYS A 288 3.23 -0.36 48.54
N ALA A 289 2.06 -0.58 49.15
CA ALA A 289 1.40 -1.89 49.12
C ALA A 289 1.00 -2.32 47.70
N ALA A 290 0.41 -1.41 46.92
CA ALA A 290 0.06 -1.68 45.51
C ALA A 290 1.31 -1.95 44.65
N PHE A 291 2.37 -1.17 44.86
CA PHE A 291 3.65 -1.33 44.15
C PHE A 291 4.28 -2.70 44.43
N LEU A 292 4.41 -3.09 45.70
CA LEU A 292 4.94 -4.41 46.09
C LEU A 292 4.10 -5.57 45.55
N LEU A 293 2.78 -5.39 45.48
CA LEU A 293 1.89 -6.39 44.89
C LEU A 293 2.15 -6.57 43.39
N ALA A 294 2.33 -5.47 42.64
CA ALA A 294 2.69 -5.54 41.23
C ALA A 294 4.08 -6.18 41.01
N GLU A 295 5.09 -5.88 41.85
CA GLU A 295 6.38 -6.56 41.82
C GLU A 295 6.26 -8.06 42.10
N LYS A 296 5.39 -8.46 43.04
CA LYS A 296 5.09 -9.88 43.30
C LYS A 296 4.50 -10.57 42.06
N LYS A 297 3.64 -9.87 41.30
CA LYS A 297 3.05 -10.43 40.07
C LYS A 297 4.05 -10.63 38.96
N ILE A 298 4.97 -9.68 38.75
CA ILE A 298 6.03 -9.84 37.76
C ILE A 298 6.93 -11.03 38.09
N ARG A 299 7.30 -11.18 39.38
CA ARG A 299 8.10 -12.33 39.83
C ARG A 299 7.40 -13.68 39.65
N SER A 300 6.06 -13.71 39.67
CA SER A 300 5.30 -14.93 39.38
C SER A 300 5.24 -15.28 37.89
N GLY A 301 5.80 -14.44 37.00
CA GLY A 301 5.82 -14.66 35.55
C GLY A 301 4.50 -14.33 34.85
N ILE A 302 3.49 -13.86 35.57
CA ILE A 302 2.15 -13.61 35.04
C ILE A 302 2.08 -12.20 34.45
N GLN A 303 1.73 -12.09 33.16
CA GLN A 303 1.49 -10.80 32.47
C GLN A 303 2.56 -9.73 32.77
N ILE A 304 3.83 -10.14 32.69
CA ILE A 304 5.00 -9.33 33.11
C ILE A 304 4.96 -7.93 32.48
N ILE A 305 4.71 -7.84 31.17
CA ILE A 305 4.76 -6.59 30.40
C ILE A 305 3.74 -5.58 30.94
N GLN A 306 2.50 -6.02 31.16
CA GLN A 306 1.44 -5.12 31.59
C GLN A 306 1.60 -4.69 33.05
N TRP A 307 2.05 -5.59 33.94
CA TRP A 307 2.38 -5.22 35.32
C TRP A 307 3.59 -4.29 35.38
N ALA A 308 4.60 -4.52 34.54
CA ALA A 308 5.77 -3.65 34.45
C ALA A 308 5.41 -2.26 33.92
N THR A 309 4.50 -2.18 32.95
CA THR A 309 3.95 -0.91 32.44
C THR A 309 3.36 -0.07 33.58
N LEU A 310 2.60 -0.72 34.48
CA LEU A 310 2.04 -0.06 35.65
C LEU A 310 3.12 0.36 36.66
N LEU A 311 4.10 -0.50 36.92
CA LEU A 311 5.20 -0.17 37.84
C LEU A 311 6.02 1.03 37.36
N TYR A 312 6.44 1.06 36.10
CA TYR A 312 7.24 2.17 35.58
C TYR A 312 6.50 3.51 35.65
N ARG A 313 5.19 3.49 35.36
CA ARG A 313 4.32 4.65 35.57
C ARG A 313 4.32 5.09 37.03
N TRP A 314 4.18 4.17 37.98
CA TRP A 314 4.20 4.49 39.41
C TRP A 314 5.58 4.93 39.92
N THR A 315 6.66 4.40 39.38
CA THR A 315 8.03 4.88 39.64
C THR A 315 8.14 6.35 39.25
N ARG A 316 7.59 6.75 38.10
CA ARG A 316 7.55 8.14 37.64
C ARG A 316 6.65 9.03 38.52
N LEU A 317 5.41 8.60 38.76
CA LEU A 317 4.40 9.41 39.44
C LEU A 317 4.61 9.52 40.96
N TRP A 318 5.13 8.47 41.59
CA TRP A 318 5.25 8.38 43.05
C TRP A 318 6.70 8.36 43.53
N SER A 319 7.68 8.40 42.62
CA SER A 319 9.12 8.36 42.92
C SER A 319 9.53 7.15 43.77
N ILE A 320 8.80 6.04 43.66
CA ILE A 320 9.10 4.78 44.37
C ILE A 320 10.12 4.00 43.55
N ARG A 321 11.21 3.56 44.19
CA ARG A 321 12.24 2.71 43.55
C ARG A 321 11.85 1.24 43.62
N PHE A 322 12.28 0.47 42.63
CA PHE A 322 12.17 -0.99 42.64
C PHE A 322 12.86 -1.57 43.88
N SER A 323 12.25 -2.58 44.50
CA SER A 323 12.77 -3.19 45.72
C SER A 323 13.91 -4.18 45.48
N ASN A 324 14.08 -4.65 44.23
CA ASN A 324 14.98 -5.74 43.89
C ASN A 324 15.73 -5.48 42.57
N GLU A 325 17.06 -5.57 42.60
CA GLU A 325 17.93 -5.37 41.44
C GLU A 325 17.74 -6.44 40.35
N ALA A 326 17.47 -7.69 40.72
CA ALA A 326 17.20 -8.76 39.76
C ALA A 326 15.91 -8.50 38.97
N LEU A 327 14.90 -7.89 39.61
CA LEU A 327 13.68 -7.46 38.94
C LEU A 327 13.98 -6.35 37.94
N VAL A 328 14.81 -5.38 38.29
CA VAL A 328 15.23 -4.31 37.35
C VAL A 328 15.89 -4.91 36.11
N LYS A 329 16.81 -5.87 36.26
CA LYS A 329 17.46 -6.55 35.13
C LYS A 329 16.45 -7.30 34.25
N GLN A 330 15.48 -7.99 34.85
CA GLN A 330 14.39 -8.66 34.12
C GLN A 330 13.51 -7.66 33.33
N LEU A 331 13.26 -6.49 33.92
CA LEU A 331 12.46 -5.44 33.28
C LEU A 331 13.23 -4.71 32.18
N GLU A 332 14.54 -4.52 32.35
CA GLU A 332 15.40 -4.00 31.28
C GLU A 332 15.28 -4.89 30.03
N THR A 333 15.36 -6.22 30.15
CA THR A 333 15.23 -7.10 28.97
C THR A 333 13.86 -7.00 28.27
N SER A 334 12.81 -6.57 28.98
CA SER A 334 11.45 -6.45 28.46
C SER A 334 11.06 -5.01 28.08
N LEU A 335 11.98 -4.05 28.21
CA LEU A 335 11.69 -2.63 28.10
C LEU A 335 11.05 -2.22 26.75
N PRO A 336 11.50 -2.70 25.58
CA PRO A 336 10.84 -2.41 24.31
C PRO A 336 9.35 -2.83 24.30
N ALA A 337 9.03 -4.02 24.83
CA ALA A 337 7.65 -4.50 24.89
C ALA A 337 6.79 -3.66 25.84
N ILE A 338 7.37 -3.16 26.93
CA ILE A 338 6.70 -2.26 27.89
C ILE A 338 6.41 -0.90 27.25
N ILE A 339 7.31 -0.37 26.43
CA ILE A 339 7.11 0.86 25.65
C ILE A 339 5.92 0.70 24.69
N LEU A 340 5.89 -0.41 23.95
CA LEU A 340 4.81 -0.68 22.99
C LEU A 340 3.45 -0.86 23.67
N GLU A 341 3.40 -1.57 24.79
CA GLU A 341 2.18 -1.71 25.61
C GLU A 341 1.71 -0.33 26.13
N SER A 342 2.63 0.51 26.61
CA SER A 342 2.31 1.87 27.06
C SER A 342 1.76 2.75 25.94
N ALA A 343 2.32 2.61 24.73
CA ALA A 343 1.88 3.32 23.53
C ALA A 343 0.48 2.86 23.07
N GLN A 344 0.18 1.55 23.11
CA GLN A 344 -1.15 1.01 22.82
C GLN A 344 -2.21 1.56 23.78
N GLN A 345 -1.82 1.83 25.03
CA GLN A 345 -2.70 2.44 26.03
C GLN A 345 -2.82 3.96 25.90
N SER A 346 -2.24 4.58 24.86
CA SER A 346 -2.22 6.04 24.62
C SER A 346 -1.65 6.85 25.78
N ARG A 347 -0.65 6.29 26.50
CA ARG A 347 0.01 6.94 27.63
C ARG A 347 1.34 7.58 27.20
N HIS A 348 1.24 8.69 26.49
CA HIS A 348 2.40 9.32 25.83
C HIS A 348 3.49 9.77 26.82
N ASP A 349 3.13 10.35 27.97
CA ASP A 349 4.11 10.71 29.01
C ASP A 349 4.92 9.52 29.52
N ASP A 350 4.25 8.37 29.71
CA ASP A 350 4.89 7.16 30.21
C ASP A 350 5.82 6.57 29.15
N VAL A 351 5.43 6.63 27.88
CA VAL A 351 6.29 6.26 26.75
C VAL A 351 7.56 7.09 26.76
N LEU A 352 7.47 8.43 26.83
CA LEU A 352 8.65 9.30 26.81
C LEU A 352 9.59 9.05 27.99
N TYR A 353 9.02 8.82 29.18
CA TYR A 353 9.80 8.41 30.35
C TYR A 353 10.51 7.06 30.16
N LEU A 354 9.84 6.07 29.58
CA LEU A 354 10.47 4.78 29.29
C LEU A 354 11.56 4.91 28.22
N MET A 355 11.35 5.76 27.21
CA MET A 355 12.35 6.04 26.18
C MET A 355 13.63 6.62 26.75
N SER A 356 13.58 7.44 27.82
CA SER A 356 14.79 7.96 28.47
C SER A 356 15.60 6.87 29.20
N HIS A 357 14.99 5.71 29.47
CA HIS A 357 15.64 4.55 30.08
C HIS A 357 16.07 3.50 29.05
N LEU A 358 15.60 3.61 27.80
CA LEU A 358 15.94 2.69 26.74
C LEU A 358 17.39 2.92 26.29
N LYS A 359 18.20 1.88 26.39
CA LYS A 359 19.57 1.81 25.84
C LYS A 359 19.54 0.95 24.56
N PRO A 360 19.44 1.55 23.36
CA PRO A 360 19.23 0.80 22.12
C PRO A 360 20.30 -0.27 21.87
N GLU A 361 21.55 -0.01 22.21
CA GLU A 361 22.68 -0.93 22.02
C GLU A 361 22.50 -2.31 22.68
N LYS A 362 21.56 -2.43 23.63
CA LYS A 362 21.28 -3.68 24.35
C LYS A 362 20.26 -4.60 23.67
N TYR A 363 19.60 -4.20 22.57
CA TYR A 363 18.55 -5.01 21.95
C TYR A 363 18.72 -5.13 20.43
N PRO A 364 18.11 -6.17 19.81
CA PRO A 364 18.08 -6.28 18.36
C PRO A 364 17.34 -5.11 17.69
N ASP A 365 17.85 -4.65 16.56
CA ASP A 365 17.33 -3.48 15.84
C ASP A 365 15.85 -3.60 15.47
N ALA A 366 15.41 -4.78 15.04
CA ALA A 366 14.01 -5.03 14.68
C ALA A 366 13.02 -4.75 15.82
N ILE A 367 13.43 -5.02 17.07
CA ILE A 367 12.60 -4.83 18.26
C ILE A 367 12.57 -3.34 18.66
N ILE A 368 13.70 -2.66 18.48
CA ILE A 368 13.85 -1.25 18.88
C ILE A 368 13.13 -0.32 17.92
N LYS A 369 13.16 -0.59 16.60
CA LYS A 369 12.55 0.29 15.59
C LYS A 369 11.10 0.63 15.94
N SER A 370 10.28 -0.38 16.25
CA SER A 370 8.88 -0.19 16.65
C SER A 370 8.73 0.67 17.91
N SER A 371 9.63 0.50 18.88
CA SER A 371 9.63 1.25 20.13
C SER A 371 10.03 2.71 19.92
N LEU A 372 11.03 2.97 19.08
CA LEU A 372 11.44 4.31 18.68
C LEU A 372 10.33 5.03 17.90
N GLN A 373 9.66 4.34 16.96
CA GLN A 373 8.52 4.89 16.22
C GLN A 373 7.35 5.26 17.16
N ALA A 374 7.04 4.38 18.12
CA ALA A 374 6.04 4.67 19.16
C ALA A 374 6.45 5.86 20.04
N GLY A 375 7.74 5.97 20.35
CA GLY A 375 8.34 7.12 21.04
C GLY A 375 8.19 8.41 20.24
N LEU A 376 8.55 8.41 18.96
CA LEU A 376 8.46 9.59 18.08
C LEU A 376 7.01 10.05 17.93
N LYS A 377 6.07 9.11 17.74
CA LYS A 377 4.64 9.42 17.72
C LYS A 377 4.16 10.06 19.02
N SER A 378 4.63 9.55 20.16
CA SER A 378 4.28 10.12 21.47
C SER A 378 4.89 11.50 21.68
N ALA A 379 6.13 11.72 21.25
CA ALA A 379 6.80 13.02 21.32
C ALA A 379 6.09 14.07 20.45
N ARG A 380 5.61 13.68 19.26
CA ARG A 380 4.76 14.54 18.40
C ARG A 380 3.49 14.99 19.09
N LEU A 381 2.78 14.07 19.75
CA LEU A 381 1.54 14.38 20.48
C LEU A 381 1.76 15.25 21.71
N MET A 382 2.94 15.14 22.33
CA MET A 382 3.34 15.93 23.49
C MET A 382 4.03 17.25 23.14
N ALA A 383 4.27 17.53 21.85
CA ALA A 383 5.03 18.68 21.37
C ALA A 383 6.45 18.82 21.97
N ASP A 384 7.10 17.70 22.28
CA ASP A 384 8.48 17.68 22.81
C ASP A 384 9.49 17.69 21.65
N ASN A 385 9.93 18.89 21.25
CA ASN A 385 10.80 19.09 20.09
C ASN A 385 12.16 18.41 20.22
N ASP A 386 12.78 18.48 21.40
CA ASP A 386 14.11 17.90 21.61
C ASP A 386 14.06 16.37 21.52
N MET A 387 13.03 15.76 22.12
CA MET A 387 12.83 14.32 22.05
C MET A 387 12.46 13.87 20.63
N MET A 388 11.62 14.63 19.92
CA MET A 388 11.31 14.34 18.52
C MET A 388 12.56 14.31 17.64
N ILE A 389 13.41 15.34 17.72
CA ILE A 389 14.64 15.42 16.92
C ILE A 389 15.58 14.26 17.26
N ASN A 390 15.78 13.96 18.54
CA ASN A 390 16.65 12.87 18.96
C ASN A 390 16.16 11.49 18.52
N LEU A 391 14.85 11.23 18.62
CA LEU A 391 14.27 9.95 18.19
C LEU A 391 14.26 9.81 16.67
N ALA A 392 13.92 10.88 15.95
CA ALA A 392 13.93 10.89 14.50
C ALA A 392 15.35 10.67 13.96
N TYR A 393 16.37 11.27 14.59
CA TYR A 393 17.78 11.04 14.25
C TYR A 393 18.17 9.57 14.37
N ARG A 394 17.80 8.91 15.47
CA ARG A 394 18.10 7.49 15.67
C ARG A 394 17.37 6.60 14.67
N LEU A 395 16.10 6.90 14.38
CA LEU A 395 15.30 6.14 13.42
C LEU A 395 15.85 6.25 12.00
N ALA A 396 16.15 7.47 11.56
CA ALA A 396 16.71 7.71 10.24
C ALA A 396 18.11 7.08 10.09
N LEU A 397 19.00 7.28 11.06
CA LEU A 397 20.38 6.81 10.98
C LEU A 397 20.52 5.28 11.14
N ASN A 398 19.88 4.69 12.14
CA ASN A 398 20.11 3.28 12.49
C ASN A 398 19.09 2.32 11.87
N HIS A 399 17.94 2.83 11.44
CA HIS A 399 16.83 2.01 10.94
C HIS A 399 16.32 2.44 9.56
N LEU A 400 17.03 3.38 8.93
CA LEU A 400 16.78 3.85 7.56
C LEU A 400 15.32 4.27 7.36
N ASP A 401 14.75 4.93 8.38
CA ASP A 401 13.35 5.33 8.41
C ASP A 401 13.15 6.67 7.69
N MET A 402 12.53 6.62 6.52
CA MET A 402 12.31 7.79 5.66
C MET A 402 11.43 8.86 6.32
N ASP A 403 10.33 8.47 6.95
CA ASP A 403 9.40 9.41 7.60
C ASP A 403 10.08 10.18 8.75
N ALA A 404 11.03 9.54 9.43
CA ALA A 404 11.86 10.18 10.43
C ALA A 404 12.88 11.14 9.81
N TRP A 405 13.49 10.77 8.68
CA TRP A 405 14.42 11.64 7.96
C TRP A 405 13.72 12.89 7.39
N ASP A 406 12.54 12.74 6.78
CA ASP A 406 11.73 13.85 6.27
C ASP A 406 11.37 14.84 7.37
N PHE A 407 10.98 14.34 8.55
CA PHE A 407 10.74 15.18 9.71
C PHE A 407 12.00 15.97 10.12
N LEU A 408 13.17 15.33 10.13
CA LEU A 408 14.42 16.01 10.44
C LEU A 408 14.78 17.05 9.40
N LYS A 409 14.56 16.79 8.12
CA LYS A 409 14.81 17.76 7.06
C LYS A 409 14.07 19.06 7.31
N GLU A 410 12.82 19.00 7.77
CA GLU A 410 12.02 20.19 8.09
C GLU A 410 12.47 20.91 9.38
N LYS A 411 12.89 20.16 10.40
CA LYS A 411 13.14 20.71 11.75
C LYS A 411 14.61 21.01 12.05
N ASP A 412 15.53 20.22 11.50
CA ASP A 412 16.98 20.34 11.66
C ASP A 412 17.68 19.82 10.38
N PRO A 413 17.72 20.65 9.31
CA PRO A 413 18.32 20.27 8.02
C PRO A 413 19.79 19.85 8.15
N SER A 414 20.53 20.42 9.11
CA SER A 414 21.94 20.08 9.32
C SER A 414 22.12 18.64 9.79
N LYS A 415 21.24 18.16 10.69
CA LYS A 415 21.26 16.75 11.09
C LYS A 415 20.81 15.82 9.96
N ALA A 416 19.79 16.20 9.19
CA ALA A 416 19.32 15.40 8.06
C ALA A 416 20.42 15.18 7.01
N ASP A 417 21.18 16.23 6.68
CA ASP A 417 22.30 16.15 5.72
C ASP A 417 23.46 15.31 6.26
N ARG A 418 23.80 15.44 7.56
CA ARG A 418 24.81 14.57 8.19
C ARG A 418 24.43 13.09 8.13
N ILE A 419 23.16 12.75 8.28
CA ILE A 419 22.68 11.36 8.18
C ILE A 419 22.96 10.80 6.78
N LEU A 420 22.69 11.58 5.73
CA LEU A 420 22.98 11.14 4.35
C LEU A 420 24.47 10.83 4.17
N HIS A 421 25.35 11.69 4.66
CA HIS A 421 26.81 11.46 4.59
C HIS A 421 27.23 10.19 5.34
N ILE A 422 26.70 9.97 6.55
CA ILE A 422 27.04 8.77 7.33
C ILE A 422 26.53 7.50 6.64
N ILE A 423 25.30 7.50 6.12
CA ILE A 423 24.73 6.34 5.42
C ILE A 423 25.49 6.08 4.12
N GLU A 424 25.87 7.12 3.38
CA GLU A 424 26.70 7.02 2.17
C GLU A 424 28.03 6.32 2.45
N ASP A 425 28.70 6.66 3.57
CA ASP A 425 29.96 6.03 3.99
C ASP A 425 29.78 4.59 4.51
N MET A 426 28.65 4.30 5.16
CA MET A 426 28.39 3.00 5.78
C MET A 426 27.94 1.92 4.80
N TYR A 427 27.20 2.30 3.75
CA TYR A 427 26.54 1.35 2.86
C TYR A 427 27.05 1.48 1.43
N GLN A 428 27.56 0.37 0.89
CA GLN A 428 27.90 0.29 -0.54
C GLN A 428 26.62 0.29 -1.39
N ALA A 429 26.71 0.81 -2.61
CA ALA A 429 25.60 0.86 -3.54
C ALA A 429 25.04 -0.55 -3.82
N GLY A 430 23.73 -0.73 -3.64
CA GLY A 430 23.05 -2.01 -3.86
C GLY A 430 23.18 -3.02 -2.71
N SER A 431 23.88 -2.65 -1.62
CA SER A 431 24.04 -3.55 -0.46
C SER A 431 22.83 -3.57 0.47
N ASP A 432 22.07 -2.48 0.55
CA ASP A 432 20.86 -2.37 1.35
C ASP A 432 19.85 -1.45 0.64
N GLN A 433 18.68 -2.02 0.28
CA GLN A 433 17.65 -1.32 -0.47
C GLN A 433 17.11 -0.09 0.29
N ALA A 434 16.93 -0.18 1.61
CA ALA A 434 16.39 0.93 2.39
C ALA A 434 17.40 2.08 2.49
N ALA A 435 18.69 1.77 2.52
CA ALA A 435 19.75 2.77 2.52
C ALA A 435 19.78 3.51 1.18
N ASP A 436 19.72 2.77 0.07
CA ASP A 436 19.71 3.35 -1.27
C ASP A 436 18.45 4.20 -1.50
N GLU A 437 17.27 3.74 -1.08
CA GLU A 437 16.04 4.54 -1.15
C GLU A 437 16.16 5.85 -0.36
N LEU A 438 16.67 5.80 0.88
CA LEU A 438 16.85 6.99 1.72
C LEU A 438 17.84 7.98 1.10
N LEU A 439 18.98 7.50 0.60
CA LEU A 439 19.97 8.34 -0.06
C LEU A 439 19.43 9.00 -1.33
N LEU A 440 18.78 8.24 -2.22
CA LEU A 440 18.24 8.75 -3.48
C LEU A 440 17.18 9.82 -3.26
N ASN A 441 16.20 9.56 -2.37
CA ASN A 441 15.18 10.55 -2.02
C ASN A 441 15.79 11.76 -1.30
N GLY A 442 16.73 11.52 -0.38
CA GLY A 442 17.39 12.59 0.37
C GLY A 442 18.21 13.53 -0.52
N TRP A 443 18.98 12.99 -1.46
CA TRP A 443 19.73 13.76 -2.45
C TRP A 443 18.84 14.48 -3.45
N GLN A 444 17.75 13.86 -3.88
CA GLN A 444 16.74 14.51 -4.72
C GLN A 444 16.21 15.77 -4.01
N MET A 445 15.83 15.61 -2.75
CA MET A 445 15.29 16.67 -1.92
C MET A 445 16.29 17.78 -1.54
N THR A 446 17.59 17.48 -1.52
CA THR A 446 18.67 18.43 -1.21
C THR A 446 19.37 18.97 -2.47
N GLY A 447 18.99 18.49 -3.66
CA GLY A 447 19.54 18.94 -4.94
C GLY A 447 20.90 18.34 -5.32
N GLN A 448 21.31 17.23 -4.71
CA GLN A 448 22.59 16.54 -4.94
C GLN A 448 22.50 15.56 -6.14
N GLY A 449 22.15 16.08 -7.33
CA GLY A 449 21.83 15.26 -8.51
C GLY A 449 22.96 14.35 -9.01
N LEU A 450 24.22 14.81 -8.97
CA LEU A 450 25.38 13.99 -9.33
C LEU A 450 25.49 12.69 -8.50
N LYS A 451 25.21 12.77 -7.19
CA LYS A 451 25.27 11.59 -6.31
C LYS A 451 24.21 10.55 -6.67
N ILE A 452 23.01 11.00 -7.08
CA ILE A 452 21.93 10.12 -7.56
C ILE A 452 22.40 9.32 -8.76
N ILE A 453 22.98 9.98 -9.77
CA ILE A 453 23.48 9.34 -10.99
C ILE A 453 24.59 8.32 -10.64
N GLN A 454 25.57 8.73 -9.83
CA GLN A 454 26.68 7.86 -9.43
C GLN A 454 26.21 6.62 -8.67
N ARG A 455 25.23 6.78 -7.77
CA ARG A 455 24.69 5.67 -6.98
C ARG A 455 23.89 4.69 -7.84
N LEU A 456 22.98 5.18 -8.69
CA LEU A 456 22.22 4.33 -9.61
C LEU A 456 23.13 3.59 -10.60
N ARG A 457 24.20 4.24 -11.08
CA ARG A 457 25.23 3.61 -11.91
C ARG A 457 25.92 2.46 -11.16
N ALA A 458 26.34 2.69 -9.91
CA ALA A 458 26.99 1.67 -9.09
C ALA A 458 26.06 0.50 -8.74
N MET A 459 24.75 0.74 -8.64
CA MET A 459 23.72 -0.30 -8.44
C MET A 459 23.38 -1.07 -9.73
N GLY A 460 23.79 -0.59 -10.90
CA GLY A 460 23.33 -1.11 -12.20
C GLY A 460 21.83 -0.90 -12.43
N GLN A 461 21.24 0.14 -11.82
CA GLN A 461 19.80 0.42 -11.78
C GLN A 461 19.45 1.74 -12.50
N LEU A 462 20.15 2.03 -13.60
CA LEU A 462 20.00 3.28 -14.35
C LEU A 462 18.61 3.45 -14.98
N GLU A 463 17.81 2.39 -15.10
CA GLU A 463 16.40 2.48 -15.48
C GLU A 463 15.56 3.38 -14.56
N HIS A 464 15.97 3.53 -13.29
CA HIS A 464 15.27 4.34 -12.31
C HIS A 464 15.53 5.85 -12.44
N LEU A 465 16.47 6.28 -13.31
CA LEU A 465 16.75 7.69 -13.59
C LEU A 465 15.50 8.49 -13.96
N VAL A 466 14.55 7.84 -14.64
CA VAL A 466 13.24 8.41 -15.05
C VAL A 466 12.52 9.12 -13.90
N SER A 467 12.70 8.63 -12.66
CA SER A 467 12.05 9.18 -11.47
C SER A 467 12.64 10.50 -10.97
N PHE A 468 13.82 10.89 -11.48
CA PHE A 468 14.62 12.01 -10.97
C PHE A 468 14.88 13.11 -12.03
N ASP A 469 14.45 12.91 -13.27
CA ASP A 469 14.78 13.80 -14.40
C ASP A 469 14.35 15.24 -14.22
N PHE A 470 13.25 15.49 -13.49
CA PHE A 470 12.80 16.86 -13.24
C PHE A 470 13.83 17.71 -12.47
N ILE A 471 14.74 17.08 -11.72
CA ILE A 471 15.85 17.77 -11.04
C ILE A 471 17.13 17.70 -11.88
N LEU A 472 17.36 16.56 -12.53
CA LEU A 472 18.62 16.29 -13.22
C LEU A 472 18.73 17.04 -14.56
N LYS A 473 17.62 17.17 -15.31
CA LYS A 473 17.63 17.75 -16.67
C LYS A 473 18.18 19.18 -16.72
N ASP A 474 17.87 20.00 -15.73
CA ASP A 474 18.23 21.43 -15.78
C ASP A 474 19.65 21.70 -15.26
N LYS A 475 20.10 20.96 -14.24
CA LYS A 475 21.39 21.20 -13.56
C LYS A 475 22.49 20.21 -13.92
N PHE A 476 22.14 19.01 -14.37
CA PHE A 476 23.06 17.88 -14.57
C PHE A 476 22.79 17.18 -15.91
N ARG A 477 22.47 17.97 -16.94
CA ARG A 477 22.04 17.47 -18.25
C ARG A 477 23.07 16.54 -18.89
N ALA A 478 24.33 16.94 -18.90
CA ALA A 478 25.39 16.19 -19.56
C ALA A 478 25.60 14.80 -18.90
N GLU A 479 25.63 14.77 -17.58
CA GLU A 479 25.80 13.53 -16.81
C GLU A 479 24.57 12.63 -16.90
N LEU A 480 23.37 13.22 -17.01
CA LEU A 480 22.14 12.49 -17.26
C LEU A 480 22.14 11.84 -18.65
N GLU A 481 22.60 12.57 -19.67
CA GLU A 481 22.72 12.05 -21.03
C GLU A 481 23.73 10.89 -21.11
N ASP A 482 24.87 11.00 -20.41
CA ASP A 482 25.87 9.93 -20.29
C ASP A 482 25.27 8.67 -19.64
N ALA A 483 24.56 8.85 -18.52
CA ALA A 483 23.99 7.75 -17.77
C ALA A 483 22.89 7.01 -18.55
N TYR A 484 22.05 7.74 -19.30
CA TYR A 484 21.08 7.11 -20.20
C TYR A 484 21.74 6.37 -21.36
N ALA A 485 22.82 6.91 -21.93
CA ALA A 485 23.54 6.25 -23.00
C ALA A 485 24.16 4.92 -22.52
N GLU A 486 24.82 4.92 -21.37
CA GLU A 486 25.36 3.71 -20.72
C GLU A 486 24.28 2.66 -20.49
N TYR A 487 23.11 3.07 -19.99
CA TYR A 487 21.98 2.16 -19.78
C TYR A 487 21.50 1.53 -21.09
N ILE A 488 21.32 2.34 -22.15
CA ILE A 488 20.85 1.83 -23.45
C ILE A 488 21.84 0.83 -24.04
N VAL A 489 23.14 1.13 -24.00
CA VAL A 489 24.21 0.26 -24.50
C VAL A 489 24.18 -1.08 -23.74
N SER A 490 24.18 -1.03 -22.40
CA SER A 490 24.19 -2.24 -21.57
C SER A 490 22.95 -3.13 -21.78
N VAL A 491 21.76 -2.55 -21.97
CA VAL A 491 20.53 -3.31 -22.28
C VAL A 491 20.61 -3.95 -23.68
N ARG A 492 21.20 -3.27 -24.67
CA ARG A 492 21.37 -3.82 -26.01
C ARG A 492 22.36 -4.98 -26.03
N GLU A 493 23.47 -4.84 -25.32
CA GLU A 493 24.47 -5.91 -25.14
C GLU A 493 23.88 -7.12 -24.42
N MET A 494 23.07 -6.90 -23.38
CA MET A 494 22.52 -7.99 -22.56
C MET A 494 21.37 -8.76 -23.24
N TYR A 495 20.46 -8.08 -23.96
CA TYR A 495 19.22 -8.69 -24.43
C TYR A 495 19.12 -8.92 -25.96
N GLY A 496 19.92 -8.24 -26.77
CA GLY A 496 19.91 -8.35 -28.22
C GLY A 496 18.63 -7.81 -28.91
N GLY A 497 18.74 -7.53 -30.22
CA GLY A 497 17.82 -6.75 -31.06
C GLY A 497 16.36 -6.59 -30.61
N VAL A 498 15.54 -7.65 -30.69
CA VAL A 498 14.09 -7.55 -30.46
C VAL A 498 13.76 -7.35 -28.97
N ASN A 499 14.43 -8.06 -28.08
CA ASN A 499 14.18 -8.00 -26.63
C ASN A 499 14.69 -6.70 -26.01
N ALA A 500 15.85 -6.21 -26.47
CA ALA A 500 16.38 -4.91 -26.07
C ALA A 500 15.43 -3.78 -26.50
N ARG A 501 14.87 -3.84 -27.71
CA ARG A 501 13.91 -2.85 -28.20
C ARG A 501 12.64 -2.80 -27.34
N GLN A 502 12.10 -3.96 -26.93
CA GLN A 502 10.94 -4.01 -26.03
C GLN A 502 11.24 -3.37 -24.67
N LYS A 503 12.41 -3.65 -24.07
CA LYS A 503 12.82 -3.05 -22.79
C LYS A 503 13.06 -1.54 -22.88
N LEU A 504 13.66 -1.07 -23.97
CA LEU A 504 14.01 0.34 -24.14
C LEU A 504 12.87 1.22 -24.65
N ASN A 505 11.75 0.65 -25.12
CA ASN A 505 10.64 1.44 -25.66
C ASN A 505 10.12 2.51 -24.67
N THR A 506 9.97 2.16 -23.39
CA THR A 506 9.51 3.11 -22.36
C THR A 506 10.54 4.22 -22.14
N ILE A 507 11.84 3.89 -22.13
CA ILE A 507 12.92 4.86 -21.97
C ILE A 507 13.01 5.79 -23.17
N PHE A 508 12.90 5.28 -24.40
CA PHE A 508 12.89 6.12 -25.60
C PHE A 508 11.67 7.03 -25.68
N ALA A 509 10.50 6.55 -25.26
CA ALA A 509 9.31 7.39 -25.16
C ALA A 509 9.54 8.52 -24.15
N HIS A 510 10.13 8.21 -23.01
CA HIS A 510 10.45 9.19 -21.96
C HIS A 510 11.53 10.20 -22.38
N LEU A 511 12.64 9.76 -23.00
CA LEU A 511 13.68 10.66 -23.53
C LEU A 511 13.13 11.69 -24.52
N LYS A 512 12.05 11.36 -25.25
CA LYS A 512 11.35 12.31 -26.13
C LYS A 512 10.53 13.32 -25.35
N THR A 513 9.89 12.94 -24.23
CA THR A 513 9.12 13.90 -23.40
C THR A 513 10.04 14.92 -22.72
N ILE A 514 11.27 14.52 -22.39
CA ILE A 514 12.26 15.39 -21.76
C ILE A 514 13.27 16.01 -22.74
N ASP A 515 13.07 15.88 -24.06
CA ASP A 515 13.93 16.51 -25.09
C ASP A 515 15.43 16.15 -24.97
N LEU A 516 15.72 14.90 -24.65
CA LEU A 516 17.08 14.32 -24.57
C LEU A 516 17.31 13.20 -25.61
N PHE A 517 16.27 12.82 -26.36
CA PHE A 517 16.35 11.66 -27.26
C PHE A 517 17.47 11.76 -28.31
N GLN A 518 17.64 12.94 -28.93
CA GLN A 518 18.66 13.13 -29.96
C GLN A 518 20.09 13.09 -29.38
N SER A 519 20.35 13.84 -28.29
CA SER A 519 21.66 13.90 -27.64
C SER A 519 22.09 12.54 -27.07
N VAL A 520 21.19 11.84 -26.38
CA VAL A 520 21.46 10.48 -25.87
C VAL A 520 21.70 9.50 -27.02
N SER A 521 20.94 9.59 -28.11
CA SER A 521 21.14 8.70 -29.27
C SER A 521 22.51 8.88 -29.92
N MET A 522 23.09 10.08 -29.88
CA MET A 522 24.46 10.32 -30.35
C MET A 522 25.47 9.62 -29.43
N LYS A 523 25.38 9.82 -28.11
CA LYS A 523 26.26 9.19 -27.12
C LYS A 523 26.20 7.65 -27.16
N VAL A 524 25.03 7.06 -27.37
CA VAL A 524 24.88 5.60 -27.54
C VAL A 524 25.69 5.09 -28.73
N LYS A 525 25.68 5.80 -29.87
CA LYS A 525 26.45 5.43 -31.06
C LYS A 525 27.95 5.49 -30.83
N GLU A 526 28.41 6.46 -30.03
CA GLU A 526 29.81 6.60 -29.61
C GLU A 526 30.23 5.40 -28.75
N MET A 527 29.41 5.01 -27.76
CA MET A 527 29.70 3.92 -26.85
C MET A 527 29.68 2.52 -27.51
N GLU A 528 28.78 2.26 -28.47
CA GLU A 528 28.66 0.94 -29.14
C GLU A 528 29.80 0.63 -30.12
N ASN A 529 30.63 1.61 -30.48
CA ASN A 529 31.74 1.43 -31.41
C ASN A 529 33.10 1.85 -30.80
N PRO A 530 33.55 1.23 -29.69
CA PRO A 530 34.71 1.68 -28.91
C PRO A 530 36.07 1.43 -29.59
N GLY A 531 36.09 0.92 -30.82
CA GLY A 531 37.30 0.64 -31.62
C GLY A 531 37.33 1.32 -32.98
N ARG A 532 36.43 2.28 -33.23
CA ARG A 532 36.38 3.06 -34.47
C ARG A 532 36.85 4.49 -34.28
N GLU A 533 37.84 4.70 -33.42
CA GLU A 533 38.67 5.91 -33.44
C GLU A 533 40.07 5.62 -32.86
N GLU A 534 41.02 5.28 -33.73
CA GLU A 534 42.39 5.85 -33.68
C GLU A 534 43.07 5.71 -35.05
N THR A 535 42.36 6.19 -36.07
CA THR A 535 42.95 6.75 -37.29
C THR A 535 41.97 7.82 -37.74
N LEU A 536 42.08 8.97 -37.08
CA LEU A 536 41.56 10.29 -37.45
C LEU A 536 40.58 10.30 -38.63
N LYS A 537 39.33 10.70 -38.38
CA LYS A 537 38.84 11.98 -38.90
C LYS A 537 37.47 12.40 -38.31
N ILE A 538 37.56 13.32 -37.34
CA ILE A 538 36.90 14.63 -37.32
C ILE A 538 35.36 14.61 -37.04
N LYS A 539 34.96 15.01 -35.82
CA LYS A 539 33.75 15.86 -35.58
C LYS A 539 33.60 16.76 -36.79
N PRO A 540 32.51 16.81 -37.57
CA PRO A 540 32.47 17.63 -38.76
C PRO A 540 32.62 19.09 -38.35
N THR A 541 33.86 19.58 -38.29
CA THR A 541 34.13 21.01 -38.30
C THR A 541 33.84 21.33 -39.75
N ILE A 542 32.68 21.90 -40.02
CA ILE A 542 32.37 22.41 -41.34
C ILE A 542 33.51 23.34 -41.75
N LYS A 543 34.11 23.09 -42.91
CA LYS A 543 35.26 23.85 -43.43
C LYS A 543 34.96 24.57 -44.72
N GLY A 544 33.83 24.27 -45.36
CA GLY A 544 33.46 24.96 -46.57
C GLY A 544 31.97 24.94 -46.87
N PHE A 545 31.57 25.93 -47.66
CA PHE A 545 30.22 26.09 -48.16
C PHE A 545 30.22 26.05 -49.69
N VAL A 546 29.27 25.33 -50.26
CA VAL A 546 29.03 25.29 -51.70
C VAL A 546 27.66 25.92 -51.96
N PHE A 547 27.60 26.89 -52.86
CA PHE A 547 26.37 27.60 -53.18
C PHE A 547 25.91 27.23 -54.58
N ASP A 548 24.62 26.95 -54.76
CA ASP A 548 24.02 27.15 -56.06
C ASP A 548 23.99 28.65 -56.42
N LEU A 549 23.70 28.95 -57.68
CA LEU A 549 23.64 30.32 -58.18
C LEU A 549 22.21 30.86 -58.14
N ASP A 550 21.32 30.18 -58.85
CA ASP A 550 19.96 30.61 -59.13
C ASP A 550 19.12 30.43 -57.84
N GLY A 551 18.42 31.47 -57.39
CA GLY A 551 17.59 31.41 -56.17
C GLY A 551 18.37 31.41 -54.84
N VAL A 552 19.71 31.34 -54.87
CA VAL A 552 20.57 31.37 -53.68
C VAL A 552 21.43 32.63 -53.60
N ILE A 553 22.18 32.95 -54.66
CA ILE A 553 23.02 34.16 -54.72
C ILE A 553 22.32 35.28 -55.48
N VAL A 554 21.59 34.93 -56.53
CA VAL A 554 20.84 35.85 -57.41
C VAL A 554 19.58 35.17 -57.90
N ASP A 555 18.50 35.92 -58.11
CA ASP A 555 17.31 35.39 -58.78
C ASP A 555 17.46 35.50 -60.30
N THR A 556 18.16 34.53 -60.90
CA THR A 556 18.25 34.37 -62.36
C THR A 556 17.24 33.36 -62.92
N ALA A 557 16.45 32.71 -62.06
CA ALA A 557 15.43 31.74 -62.46
C ALA A 557 14.37 32.39 -63.36
N VAL A 558 13.96 33.62 -63.04
CA VAL A 558 13.02 34.41 -63.87
C VAL A 558 13.55 34.63 -65.28
N HIS A 559 14.87 34.85 -65.45
CA HIS A 559 15.49 35.01 -66.77
C HIS A 559 15.56 33.69 -67.53
N HIS A 560 15.79 32.57 -66.83
CA HIS A 560 15.74 31.23 -67.42
C HIS A 560 14.33 30.91 -67.95
N PHE A 561 13.29 31.11 -67.13
CA PHE A 561 11.91 30.84 -67.51
C PHE A 561 11.41 31.78 -68.61
N SER A 562 11.76 33.07 -68.55
CA SER A 562 11.44 34.03 -69.62
C SER A 562 12.08 33.64 -70.95
N ALA A 563 13.33 33.17 -70.94
CA ALA A 563 14.01 32.71 -72.14
C ALA A 563 13.39 31.42 -72.70
N TRP A 564 12.99 30.47 -71.85
CA TRP A 564 12.24 29.28 -72.25
C TRP A 564 10.88 29.65 -72.85
N THR A 565 10.13 30.53 -72.19
CA THR A 565 8.83 31.03 -72.66
C THR A 565 8.98 31.66 -74.05
N LYS A 566 10.00 32.48 -74.27
CA LYS A 566 10.24 33.14 -75.55
C LYS A 566 10.51 32.13 -76.67
N ILE A 567 11.39 31.15 -76.45
CA ILE A 567 11.69 30.17 -77.51
C ILE A 567 10.55 29.19 -77.75
N MET A 568 9.82 28.76 -76.72
CA MET A 568 8.68 27.86 -76.88
C MET A 568 7.54 28.58 -77.60
N LYS A 569 7.35 29.88 -77.34
CA LYS A 569 6.40 30.70 -78.09
C LYS A 569 6.78 30.86 -79.55
N GLU A 570 8.07 31.01 -79.86
CA GLU A 570 8.57 31.00 -81.24
C GLU A 570 8.37 29.63 -81.92
N LEU A 571 8.32 28.54 -81.14
CA LEU A 571 7.93 27.19 -81.57
C LEU A 571 6.40 26.98 -81.60
N GLY A 572 5.59 27.99 -81.27
CA GLY A 572 4.13 27.94 -81.31
C GLY A 572 3.46 27.41 -80.04
N VAL A 573 4.19 27.32 -78.93
CA VAL A 573 3.72 26.77 -77.65
C VAL A 573 3.84 27.82 -76.55
N ASP A 574 2.74 28.11 -75.86
CA ASP A 574 2.76 28.88 -74.63
C ASP A 574 2.93 27.92 -73.43
N ILE A 575 4.04 28.05 -72.70
CA ILE A 575 4.33 27.21 -71.53
C ILE A 575 3.68 27.76 -70.26
N GLU A 576 3.38 26.88 -69.29
CA GLU A 576 2.69 27.21 -68.05
C GLU A 576 3.70 27.57 -66.94
N GLU A 577 3.27 28.36 -65.96
CA GLU A 577 4.11 28.72 -64.80
C GLU A 577 4.56 27.47 -64.00
N ALA A 578 3.74 26.40 -63.99
CA ALA A 578 4.09 25.12 -63.38
C ALA A 578 5.29 24.40 -64.05
N ASP A 579 5.68 24.80 -65.27
CA ASP A 579 6.87 24.28 -65.94
C ASP A 579 8.16 24.86 -65.38
N ASP A 580 8.10 26.05 -64.75
CA ASP A 580 9.27 26.69 -64.14
C ASP A 580 9.92 25.75 -63.12
N GLU A 581 9.11 25.15 -62.23
CA GLU A 581 9.56 24.23 -61.19
C GLU A 581 10.31 23.00 -61.74
N HIS A 582 9.92 22.50 -62.92
CA HIS A 582 10.55 21.32 -63.54
C HIS A 582 11.86 21.64 -64.26
N THR A 583 12.00 22.87 -64.74
CA THR A 583 13.22 23.36 -65.40
C THR A 583 14.22 23.97 -64.42
N ARG A 584 13.78 24.33 -63.21
CA ARG A 584 14.63 24.89 -62.16
C ARG A 584 15.70 23.87 -61.72
N GLY A 585 16.96 24.32 -61.70
CA GLY A 585 18.11 23.48 -61.35
C GLY A 585 18.49 22.38 -62.35
N ALA A 586 17.74 22.23 -63.46
CA ALA A 586 18.00 21.24 -64.50
C ALA A 586 18.96 21.76 -65.57
N GLY A 587 19.65 20.83 -66.26
CA GLY A 587 20.54 21.19 -67.36
C GLY A 587 19.78 21.82 -68.53
N ARG A 588 20.46 22.59 -69.39
CA ARG A 588 19.83 23.26 -70.54
C ARG A 588 19.11 22.28 -71.49
N MET A 589 19.79 21.20 -71.88
CA MET A 589 19.22 20.21 -72.78
C MET A 589 18.14 19.38 -72.11
N GLU A 590 18.28 19.08 -70.81
CA GLU A 590 17.27 18.37 -70.02
C GLU A 590 15.99 19.21 -69.89
N SER A 591 16.12 20.49 -69.54
CA SER A 591 15.00 21.43 -69.47
C SER A 591 14.29 21.54 -70.82
N PHE A 592 15.05 21.63 -71.91
CA PHE A 592 14.45 21.72 -73.23
C PHE A 592 13.73 20.43 -73.61
N GLN A 593 14.36 19.28 -73.35
CA GLN A 593 13.77 17.97 -73.62
C GLN A 593 12.47 17.78 -72.84
N TYR A 594 12.43 18.17 -71.57
CA TYR A 594 11.20 18.17 -70.77
C TYR A 594 10.08 19.00 -71.41
N LEU A 595 10.38 20.22 -71.86
CA LEU A 595 9.38 21.10 -72.49
C LEU A 595 8.91 20.53 -73.84
N LEU A 596 9.82 19.99 -74.65
CA LEU A 596 9.47 19.35 -75.92
C LEU A 596 8.57 18.13 -75.69
N ASP A 597 8.88 17.30 -74.69
CA ASP A 597 8.10 16.10 -74.37
C ASP A 597 6.72 16.45 -73.79
N ARG A 598 6.63 17.46 -72.91
CA ARG A 598 5.36 17.89 -72.31
C ARG A 598 4.39 18.45 -73.35
N TYR A 599 4.89 19.19 -74.32
CA TYR A 599 4.07 19.86 -75.34
C TYR A 599 4.06 19.15 -76.69
N ASP A 600 4.56 17.91 -76.75
CA ASP A 600 4.59 17.04 -77.93
C ASP A 600 5.22 17.72 -79.18
N VAL A 601 6.32 18.46 -78.95
CA VAL A 601 7.06 19.16 -80.00
C VAL A 601 8.22 18.28 -80.48
N HIS A 602 8.17 17.85 -81.73
CA HIS A 602 9.21 17.03 -82.35
C HIS A 602 10.20 17.87 -83.15
N LEU A 603 11.46 17.87 -82.71
CA LEU A 603 12.59 18.50 -83.39
C LEU A 603 13.68 17.45 -83.66
N THR A 604 14.37 17.60 -84.78
CA THR A 604 15.63 16.88 -85.05
C THR A 604 16.71 17.30 -84.06
N GLU A 605 17.76 16.51 -83.91
CA GLU A 605 18.86 16.85 -82.99
C GLU A 605 19.53 18.18 -83.35
N ASP A 606 19.73 18.45 -84.65
CA ASP A 606 20.31 19.72 -85.12
C ASP A 606 19.42 20.94 -84.78
N GLU A 607 18.09 20.78 -84.90
CA GLU A 607 17.13 21.81 -84.48
C GLU A 607 17.14 22.01 -82.96
N LYS A 608 17.25 20.92 -82.18
CA LYS A 608 17.36 21.03 -80.72
C LYS A 608 18.59 21.83 -80.32
N GLN A 609 19.73 21.56 -80.95
CA GLN A 609 20.96 22.33 -80.70
C GLN A 609 20.80 23.80 -81.10
N TYR A 610 20.17 24.08 -82.25
CA TYR A 610 19.88 25.46 -82.68
C TYR A 610 19.03 26.22 -81.66
N TRP A 611 17.92 25.64 -81.23
CA TRP A 611 17.01 26.30 -80.27
C TRP A 611 17.62 26.43 -78.87
N ALA A 612 18.40 25.45 -78.43
CA ALA A 612 19.15 25.54 -77.18
C ALA A 612 20.23 26.65 -77.23
N ALA A 613 20.88 26.85 -78.39
CA ALA A 613 21.80 27.96 -78.60
C ALA A 613 21.06 29.31 -78.60
N ARG A 614 19.95 29.41 -79.33
CA ARG A 614 19.11 30.62 -79.37
C ARG A 614 18.56 31.02 -78.00
N LYS A 615 18.09 30.05 -77.21
CA LYS A 615 17.68 30.28 -75.81
C LYS A 615 18.84 30.84 -74.99
N ASN A 616 20.03 30.30 -75.20
CA ASN A 616 21.21 30.78 -74.49
C ASN A 616 21.55 32.22 -74.88
N ASP A 617 21.44 32.61 -76.15
CA ASP A 617 21.68 33.98 -76.58
C ASP A 617 20.71 34.97 -75.90
N ILE A 618 19.42 34.63 -75.88
CA ILE A 618 18.39 35.41 -75.17
C ILE A 618 18.70 35.52 -73.67
N TYR A 619 19.14 34.42 -73.05
CA TYR A 619 19.51 34.41 -71.66
C TYR A 619 20.77 35.25 -71.39
N VAL A 620 21.80 35.15 -72.24
CA VAL A 620 23.04 35.93 -72.15
C VAL A 620 22.75 37.42 -72.26
N GLU A 621 21.85 37.82 -73.17
CA GLU A 621 21.36 39.20 -73.26
C GLU A 621 20.68 39.66 -71.96
N ALA A 622 19.84 38.83 -71.36
CA ALA A 622 19.16 39.17 -70.09
C ALA A 622 20.17 39.36 -68.94
N ILE A 623 21.11 38.44 -68.76
CA ILE A 623 22.12 38.53 -67.69
C ILE A 623 23.17 39.64 -67.93
N ASN A 624 23.20 40.27 -69.11
CA ASN A 624 24.02 41.47 -69.35
C ASN A 624 23.52 42.70 -68.58
N THR A 625 22.29 42.65 -68.06
CA THR A 625 21.75 43.71 -67.21
C THR A 625 22.02 43.53 -65.72
N ILE A 626 22.53 42.36 -65.31
CA ILE A 626 22.84 42.05 -63.90
C ILE A 626 24.01 42.91 -63.40
N THR A 627 23.83 43.44 -62.20
CA THR A 627 24.78 44.24 -61.44
C THR A 627 24.86 43.72 -60.01
N SER A 628 25.78 44.24 -59.20
CA SER A 628 25.84 43.92 -57.77
C SER A 628 24.56 44.23 -56.98
N ALA A 629 23.64 45.05 -57.51
CA ALA A 629 22.36 45.35 -56.87
C ALA A 629 21.37 44.17 -56.94
N ASP A 630 21.62 43.18 -57.80
CA ASP A 630 20.75 42.02 -58.00
C ASP A 630 21.11 40.84 -57.08
N LEU A 631 22.10 41.01 -56.19
CA LEU A 631 22.39 40.03 -55.13
C LEU A 631 21.15 39.86 -54.22
N LEU A 632 20.81 38.61 -53.93
CA LEU A 632 19.73 38.32 -52.99
C LEU A 632 20.03 38.89 -51.59
N PRO A 633 18.99 39.25 -50.81
CA PRO A 633 19.17 39.79 -49.46
C PRO A 633 20.08 38.91 -48.60
N GLY A 634 21.10 39.53 -48.01
CA GLY A 634 22.06 38.85 -47.14
C GLY A 634 23.20 38.11 -47.86
N ALA A 635 23.16 37.91 -49.19
CA ALA A 635 24.16 37.11 -49.90
C ALA A 635 25.59 37.65 -49.72
N LEU A 636 25.82 38.95 -49.94
CA LEU A 636 27.15 39.55 -49.77
C LEU A 636 27.66 39.45 -48.33
N SER A 637 26.81 39.79 -47.35
CA SER A 637 27.17 39.71 -45.94
C SER A 637 27.43 38.27 -45.48
N PHE A 638 26.69 37.31 -46.03
CA PHE A 638 26.85 35.90 -45.72
C PHE A 638 28.18 35.36 -46.28
N LEU A 639 28.49 35.64 -47.55
CA LEU A 639 29.78 35.27 -48.16
C LEU A 639 30.96 35.88 -47.39
N SER A 640 30.87 37.17 -47.02
CA SER A 640 31.91 37.83 -46.21
C SER A 640 32.06 37.17 -44.84
N ALA A 641 30.97 36.98 -44.11
CA ALA A 641 31.01 36.36 -42.78
C ALA A 641 31.54 34.92 -42.85
N SER A 642 31.26 34.17 -43.92
CA SER A 642 31.83 32.85 -44.14
C SER A 642 33.35 32.88 -44.34
N LYS A 643 33.88 33.87 -45.08
CA LYS A 643 35.34 34.04 -45.22
C LYS A 643 35.99 34.49 -43.92
N ASP A 644 35.33 35.35 -43.13
CA ASP A 644 35.83 35.78 -41.81
C ASP A 644 35.96 34.61 -40.82
N LEU A 645 35.11 33.58 -40.96
CA LEU A 645 35.22 32.32 -40.22
C LEU A 645 36.28 31.36 -40.77
N GLY A 646 36.98 31.73 -41.85
CA GLY A 646 38.00 30.90 -42.49
C GLY A 646 37.44 29.73 -43.32
N LEU A 647 36.18 29.81 -43.75
CA LEU A 647 35.58 28.79 -44.62
C LEU A 647 36.05 28.92 -46.06
N LEU A 648 36.19 27.78 -46.73
CA LEU A 648 36.39 27.71 -48.17
C LEU A 648 35.03 27.75 -48.88
N LEU A 649 34.87 28.61 -49.87
CA LEU A 649 33.60 28.79 -50.58
C LEU A 649 33.73 28.31 -52.03
N ALA A 650 32.75 27.55 -52.50
CA ALA A 650 32.63 27.23 -53.92
C ALA A 650 31.24 27.52 -54.47
N LEU A 651 31.18 27.75 -55.77
CA LEU A 651 29.93 27.75 -56.53
C LEU A 651 29.76 26.41 -57.24
N GLY A 652 28.57 25.82 -57.19
CA GLY A 652 28.22 24.57 -57.88
C GLY A 652 26.90 24.70 -58.62
N SER A 653 26.92 25.30 -59.82
CA SER A 653 25.72 25.58 -60.61
C SER A 653 25.60 24.68 -61.83
N ALA A 654 24.36 24.27 -62.17
CA ALA A 654 24.06 23.58 -63.43
C ALA A 654 24.10 24.52 -64.66
N SER A 655 24.13 25.84 -64.44
CA SER A 655 24.17 26.83 -65.52
C SER A 655 25.58 26.95 -66.10
N LYS A 656 25.71 26.83 -67.42
CA LYS A 656 26.99 27.07 -68.14
C LYS A 656 27.44 28.54 -68.12
N ASN A 657 26.61 29.44 -67.61
CA ASN A 657 26.86 30.89 -67.59
C ASN A 657 27.16 31.42 -66.18
N ALA A 658 27.43 30.53 -65.22
CA ALA A 658 27.59 30.93 -63.83
C ALA A 658 28.78 31.88 -63.59
N LYS A 659 29.91 31.63 -64.26
CA LYS A 659 31.13 32.46 -64.17
C LYS A 659 30.87 33.94 -64.57
N PRO A 660 30.32 34.24 -65.77
CA PRO A 660 29.94 35.61 -66.12
C PRO A 660 28.97 36.30 -65.15
N VAL A 661 28.03 35.57 -64.56
CA VAL A 661 27.04 36.14 -63.62
C VAL A 661 27.72 36.57 -62.32
N ILE A 662 28.53 35.70 -61.72
CA ILE A 662 29.27 35.98 -60.48
C ILE A 662 30.29 37.11 -60.65
N GLU A 663 30.89 37.26 -61.84
CA GLU A 663 31.75 38.40 -62.19
C GLU A 663 31.00 39.73 -62.15
N LYS A 664 29.78 39.78 -62.71
CA LYS A 664 28.97 41.02 -62.74
C LYS A 664 28.36 41.38 -61.39
N LEU A 665 28.03 40.37 -60.59
CA LEU A 665 27.58 40.55 -59.21
C LEU A 665 28.70 41.07 -58.29
N GLY A 666 29.96 41.01 -58.73
CA GLY A 666 31.11 41.51 -57.97
C GLY A 666 31.51 40.62 -56.80
N VAL A 667 31.11 39.35 -56.80
CA VAL A 667 31.35 38.39 -55.69
C VAL A 667 32.30 37.25 -56.05
N LYS A 668 32.88 37.26 -57.25
CA LYS A 668 33.85 36.25 -57.72
C LYS A 668 34.97 35.97 -56.71
N ASP A 669 35.51 37.03 -56.12
CA ASP A 669 36.69 36.94 -55.25
C ASP A 669 36.42 36.30 -53.88
N TYR A 670 35.15 36.05 -53.54
CA TYR A 670 34.79 35.28 -52.33
C TYR A 670 34.91 33.77 -52.54
N PHE A 671 34.84 33.28 -53.79
CA PHE A 671 34.82 31.86 -54.10
C PHE A 671 36.24 31.34 -54.38
N ASP A 672 36.65 30.33 -53.62
CA ASP A 672 37.89 29.59 -53.81
C ASP A 672 37.82 28.63 -55.02
N ALA A 673 36.60 28.22 -55.42
CA ALA A 673 36.35 27.48 -56.66
C ALA A 673 34.99 27.84 -57.29
N ILE A 674 34.91 27.86 -58.61
CA ILE A 674 33.66 28.14 -59.34
C ILE A 674 33.45 27.05 -60.39
N LEU A 675 32.44 26.20 -60.15
CA LEU A 675 32.06 25.08 -61.00
C LEU A 675 30.71 25.42 -61.66
N ASP A 676 30.67 25.27 -62.98
CA ASP A 676 29.50 25.58 -63.80
C ASP A 676 29.02 24.35 -64.59
N GLY A 677 27.96 24.49 -65.38
CA GLY A 677 27.38 23.38 -66.14
C GLY A 677 28.29 22.74 -67.21
N ASN A 678 29.53 23.19 -67.38
CA ASN A 678 30.55 22.51 -68.19
C ASN A 678 31.46 21.60 -67.36
N ASP A 679 31.41 21.73 -66.03
CA ASP A 679 32.26 21.02 -65.07
C ASP A 679 31.60 19.73 -64.53
N ALA A 680 30.41 19.35 -65.05
CA ALA A 680 29.72 18.09 -64.75
C ALA A 680 29.10 17.49 -66.02
N LYS A 681 29.08 16.16 -66.13
CA LYS A 681 28.46 15.42 -67.25
C LYS A 681 26.98 15.17 -67.01
N ALA A 682 26.60 14.88 -65.77
CA ALA A 682 25.23 14.70 -65.33
C ALA A 682 24.71 15.95 -64.61
N SER A 683 23.42 16.24 -64.78
CA SER A 683 22.74 17.36 -64.11
C SER A 683 22.06 16.88 -62.82
N LYS A 684 21.77 17.83 -61.91
CA LYS A 684 21.02 17.58 -60.66
C LYS A 684 19.71 16.83 -61.01
N PRO A 685 19.34 15.73 -60.33
CA PRO A 685 19.75 15.33 -58.98
C PRO A 685 21.03 14.48 -58.87
N ASP A 686 21.77 14.28 -59.95
CA ASP A 686 23.08 13.63 -59.86
C ASP A 686 24.05 14.50 -59.02
N PRO A 687 24.81 13.89 -58.08
CA PRO A 687 25.70 14.63 -57.19
C PRO A 687 26.99 15.14 -57.83
N GLU A 688 27.28 14.83 -59.10
CA GLU A 688 28.59 15.08 -59.75
C GLU A 688 29.08 16.53 -59.58
N ILE A 689 28.21 17.54 -59.76
CA ILE A 689 28.61 18.94 -59.62
C ILE A 689 29.07 19.28 -58.20
N PHE A 690 28.42 18.71 -57.17
CA PHE A 690 28.79 18.93 -55.78
C PHE A 690 30.00 18.11 -55.36
N ILE A 691 30.15 16.88 -55.87
CA ILE A 691 31.36 16.07 -55.69
C ILE A 691 32.57 16.82 -56.27
N ASN A 692 32.43 17.40 -57.47
CA ASN A 692 33.49 18.17 -58.12
C ASN A 692 33.81 19.46 -57.35
N ALA A 693 32.79 20.15 -56.81
CA ALA A 693 33.00 21.33 -55.98
C ALA A 693 33.75 21.00 -54.67
N VAL A 694 33.34 19.94 -53.97
CA VAL A 694 34.02 19.43 -52.76
C VAL A 694 35.48 19.08 -53.06
N ALA A 695 35.72 18.39 -54.18
CA ALA A 695 37.07 18.03 -54.62
C ALA A 695 37.92 19.26 -54.96
N ALA A 696 37.34 20.28 -55.60
CA ALA A 696 38.03 21.54 -55.91
C ALA A 696 38.42 22.31 -54.63
N LEU A 697 37.58 22.26 -53.60
CA LEU A 697 37.90 22.80 -52.27
C LEU A 697 38.91 21.94 -51.48
N LYS A 698 39.23 20.73 -51.96
CA LYS A 698 40.09 19.75 -51.27
C LYS A 698 39.57 19.39 -49.88
N LEU A 699 38.24 19.29 -49.76
CA LEU A 699 37.55 18.91 -48.54
C LEU A 699 36.93 17.52 -48.68
N GLU A 700 36.49 16.95 -47.56
CA GLU A 700 35.61 15.77 -47.56
C GLU A 700 34.14 16.23 -47.65
N PRO A 701 33.22 15.46 -48.27
CA PRO A 701 31.81 15.85 -48.36
C PRO A 701 31.17 16.16 -47.01
N ALA A 702 31.50 15.40 -45.97
CA ALA A 702 31.02 15.61 -44.60
C ALA A 702 31.52 16.92 -43.93
N GLN A 703 32.44 17.66 -44.58
CA GLN A 703 32.93 18.97 -44.10
C GLN A 703 32.25 20.14 -44.83
N VAL A 704 31.32 19.85 -45.74
CA VAL A 704 30.76 20.83 -46.67
C VAL A 704 29.25 20.93 -46.50
N VAL A 705 28.75 22.18 -46.52
CA VAL A 705 27.32 22.50 -46.55
C VAL A 705 26.99 23.08 -47.91
N VAL A 706 25.95 22.54 -48.55
CA VAL A 706 25.43 22.99 -49.83
C VAL A 706 24.18 23.84 -49.61
N PHE A 707 24.12 25.02 -50.23
CA PHE A 707 22.96 25.92 -50.21
C PHE A 707 22.23 25.84 -51.55
N GLU A 708 20.92 25.56 -51.51
CA GLU A 708 20.15 25.21 -52.70
C GLU A 708 18.68 25.60 -52.59
N ASP A 709 18.04 26.03 -53.70
CA ASP A 709 16.63 26.45 -53.73
C ASP A 709 15.67 25.40 -54.36
N ALA A 710 16.21 24.34 -54.98
CA ALA A 710 15.46 23.33 -55.71
C ALA A 710 15.56 21.92 -55.10
N VAL A 711 14.47 21.15 -55.19
CA VAL A 711 14.39 19.74 -54.70
C VAL A 711 15.46 18.86 -55.33
N LYS A 712 15.68 18.99 -56.65
CA LYS A 712 16.73 18.23 -57.37
C LYS A 712 18.12 18.53 -56.81
N GLY A 713 18.40 19.78 -56.48
CA GLY A 713 19.71 20.16 -55.93
C GLY A 713 19.90 19.69 -54.50
N VAL A 714 18.87 19.74 -53.64
CA VAL A 714 18.95 19.19 -52.28
C VAL A 714 19.22 17.68 -52.34
N GLN A 715 18.56 16.97 -53.27
CA GLN A 715 18.84 15.56 -53.50
C GLN A 715 20.27 15.30 -53.97
N ALA A 716 20.80 16.13 -54.87
CA ALA A 716 22.18 16.04 -55.32
C ALA A 716 23.19 16.30 -54.17
N ALA A 717 22.93 17.30 -53.33
CA ALA A 717 23.77 17.62 -52.17
C ALA A 717 23.86 16.45 -51.18
N LEU A 718 22.71 15.86 -50.84
CA LEU A 718 22.63 14.70 -49.95
C LEU A 718 23.27 13.46 -50.58
N SER A 719 23.05 13.23 -51.87
CA SER A 719 23.67 12.14 -52.62
C SER A 719 25.19 12.28 -52.70
N ALA A 720 25.71 13.50 -52.69
CA ALA A 720 27.14 13.79 -52.63
C ALA A 720 27.75 13.51 -51.25
N GLY A 721 26.93 13.25 -50.23
CA GLY A 721 27.37 13.08 -48.83
C GLY A 721 27.64 14.41 -48.10
N CYS A 722 27.14 15.53 -48.64
CA CYS A 722 27.22 16.85 -48.01
C CYS A 722 26.00 17.11 -47.11
N TYR A 723 26.11 18.13 -46.25
CA TYR A 723 24.93 18.73 -45.61
C TYR A 723 24.19 19.64 -46.62
N ALA A 724 22.87 19.76 -46.49
CA ALA A 724 22.05 20.60 -47.34
C ALA A 724 21.26 21.64 -46.53
N VAL A 725 21.32 22.89 -46.98
CA VAL A 725 20.50 24.00 -46.51
C VAL A 725 19.62 24.46 -47.67
N GLY A 726 18.30 24.29 -47.50
CA GLY A 726 17.30 24.74 -48.46
C GLY A 726 17.03 26.24 -48.33
N ILE A 727 16.99 26.96 -49.44
CA ILE A 727 16.57 28.38 -49.51
C ILE A 727 15.20 28.45 -50.18
N GLY A 728 14.14 28.66 -49.41
CA GLY A 728 12.77 28.71 -49.93
C GLY A 728 11.74 28.10 -48.98
N ASP A 729 10.77 27.40 -49.55
CA ASP A 729 9.63 26.86 -48.80
C ASP A 729 9.99 25.54 -48.06
N PRO A 730 9.74 25.47 -46.72
CA PRO A 730 10.03 24.26 -45.93
C PRO A 730 9.22 23.02 -46.30
N THR A 731 8.06 23.18 -46.93
CA THR A 731 7.22 22.04 -47.35
C THR A 731 7.77 21.41 -48.63
N THR A 732 8.30 22.22 -49.55
CA THR A 732 8.95 21.75 -50.78
C THR A 732 10.36 21.19 -50.52
N LEU A 733 11.16 21.88 -49.69
CA LEU A 733 12.58 21.53 -49.43
C LEU A 733 12.77 20.68 -48.16
N SER A 734 11.79 19.85 -47.80
CA SER A 734 11.75 19.12 -46.52
C SER A 734 12.88 18.09 -46.33
N ALA A 735 13.61 17.75 -47.40
CA ALA A 735 14.75 16.84 -47.34
C ALA A 735 16.04 17.52 -46.84
N ALA A 736 16.13 18.86 -46.90
CA ALA A 736 17.27 19.60 -46.39
C ALA A 736 17.29 19.58 -44.86
N GLN A 737 18.49 19.60 -44.25
CA GLN A 737 18.64 19.59 -42.80
C GLN A 737 18.18 20.90 -42.16
N ILE A 738 18.35 22.02 -42.87
CA ILE A 738 17.87 23.35 -42.48
C ILE A 738 17.15 23.94 -43.69
N VAL A 739 16.02 24.61 -43.48
CA VAL A 739 15.37 25.43 -44.52
C VAL A 739 15.26 26.86 -44.02
N MET A 740 15.63 27.82 -44.87
CA MET A 740 15.60 29.26 -44.60
C MET A 740 14.89 29.98 -45.75
N SER A 741 14.25 31.11 -45.48
CA SER A 741 13.65 31.93 -46.55
C SER A 741 14.67 32.76 -47.34
N GLY A 742 15.92 32.86 -46.87
CA GLY A 742 16.99 33.66 -47.46
C GLY A 742 18.30 33.56 -46.66
N LEU A 743 19.41 34.01 -47.23
CA LEU A 743 20.73 34.00 -46.58
C LEU A 743 20.87 35.07 -45.47
N ASP A 744 19.91 35.98 -45.34
CA ASP A 744 19.82 36.96 -44.26
C ASP A 744 19.24 36.40 -42.95
N GLN A 745 18.68 35.19 -42.96
CA GLN A 745 17.96 34.62 -41.82
C GLN A 745 18.85 34.08 -40.71
N LEU A 746 19.94 33.39 -41.06
CA LEU A 746 20.89 32.80 -40.10
C LEU A 746 22.32 33.15 -40.49
N SER A 747 23.16 33.36 -39.49
CA SER A 747 24.59 33.56 -39.72
C SER A 747 25.30 32.24 -40.08
N PRO A 748 26.43 32.30 -40.82
CA PRO A 748 27.27 31.13 -41.08
C PRO A 748 27.64 30.33 -39.83
N SER A 749 27.97 30.99 -38.72
CA SER A 749 28.31 30.31 -37.46
C SER A 749 27.12 29.57 -36.87
N THR A 750 25.93 30.18 -36.89
CA THR A 750 24.69 29.54 -36.43
C THR A 750 24.33 28.32 -37.26
N ILE A 751 24.60 28.34 -38.58
CA ILE A 751 24.36 27.18 -39.45
C ILE A 751 25.32 26.04 -39.09
N ILE A 752 26.59 26.34 -38.84
CA ILE A 752 27.57 25.36 -38.39
C ILE A 752 27.14 24.77 -37.03
N GLU A 753 26.75 25.60 -36.06
CA GLU A 753 26.26 25.17 -34.74
C GLU A 753 24.99 24.31 -34.80
N ARG A 754 24.16 24.47 -35.84
CA ARG A 754 22.94 23.65 -36.01
C ARG A 754 23.19 22.33 -36.71
N LEU A 755 24.27 22.22 -37.48
CA LEU A 755 24.60 21.03 -38.26
C LEU A 755 25.63 20.12 -37.56
N VAL A 756 26.39 20.68 -36.62
CA VAL A 756 27.47 20.04 -35.84
C VAL A 756 27.06 19.93 -34.39
#